data_AF-A0A6J8CK94-F1
#
_entry.id   AF-A0A6J8CK94-F1
#
_cell.length_a   1.000
_cell.length_b   1.000
_cell.length_c   1.000
_cell.angle_alpha   90.00
_cell.angle_beta   90.00
_cell.angle_gamma   90.00
#
_symmetry.space_group_name_H-M   'P 1'
#
loop_
_entity.id
_entity.type
_entity.pdbx_description
1 polymer ?
#
loop_
_entity_poly.entity_id
_entity_poly.type
_entity_poly.pdbx_seq_one_letter_code
_entity_poly.pdbx_strand_id
1 'polypeptide(L)'
;MEGRVEHGLARVLSKQDFDPDHFVSKQTEGGEDQLLDMKQKIQILSDETAHALKHNVYKNYSQFIETAKEISILEGEMYQLSHILTEEKSLMSSMMEMSLVSDKAIVEQPKEQTQENPEEDTRKNLAFLLEKVEGCSSVTEVPGRHLIHNGDLAELDAESFTQIQKVHAFLLNDSLMIATWLPNRRGPVRYRFQGLYELDSLAIVNVRDAGPIKNAFKILMFPDAKMYQADGAKAKRHWLDILEETKKAKASRDKQKKEAAILLAEQQAHTPEEERKSFPIEDDSETMVAIETDCLNADWIQELPEDLDMCIAQRDFEGAVDLVEKVNEYLKDCPKVPVVKEFRSRIDNRIKQLTEGLMGELQVSPERSLRGGPRAARRAVTQLIRLGKSAQACDLFLKNRSAIIKYNIKSVKFEGATTLYIRRLCDVFFPCLSETGKEFTKAFQDHYGCMSAFVVWAKEELEMCVNTFNRHVFGGKSTLTVISECVQTARQHCDEQLCSIGFDVSFVFEDTITPELERVVQENRDQMIEGIKYRGNDDKWRKMNHLKEKECSRFLEEMMSVGLDLKPYVESDCFVALTMNTAQFAKICMTMTKDLLTLHTLELSPLITDTITEVFKAQLLHFEDSLKNPDFKTEHKFILKNAKYVLETLMKKVEEQFKTRSISFPKQLVSVSGKYKKLESLSKSSGS
;
A
#
# COMPACT_ATOMS: atom_id res chain seq x y z
N MET A 1 20.62 -48.04 35.36
CA MET A 1 19.81 -47.32 36.37
C MET A 1 20.33 -45.88 36.62
N GLU A 2 21.21 -45.31 35.77
CA GLU A 2 21.86 -44.01 36.03
C GLU A 2 21.05 -42.77 35.59
N GLY A 3 20.18 -42.87 34.58
CA GLY A 3 19.43 -41.71 34.04
C GLY A 3 18.29 -41.14 34.91
N ARG A 4 17.99 -41.74 36.07
CA ARG A 4 16.95 -41.23 36.99
C ARG A 4 17.48 -40.28 38.07
N VAL A 5 18.80 -40.22 38.28
CA VAL A 5 19.40 -39.41 39.36
C VAL A 5 19.68 -37.97 38.91
N GLU A 6 20.06 -37.75 37.64
CA GLU A 6 20.37 -36.41 37.11
C GLU A 6 19.19 -35.44 37.15
N HIS A 7 17.97 -35.91 36.84
CA HIS A 7 16.75 -35.10 36.95
C HIS A 7 16.38 -34.72 38.40
N GLY A 8 16.86 -35.47 39.39
CA GLY A 8 16.63 -35.16 40.81
C GLY A 8 17.46 -33.97 41.27
N LEU A 9 18.72 -33.88 40.84
CA LEU A 9 19.65 -32.83 41.24
C LEU A 9 19.23 -31.46 40.72
N ALA A 10 18.90 -31.35 39.42
CA ALA A 10 18.43 -30.12 38.82
C ALA A 10 17.15 -29.58 39.47
N ARG A 11 16.24 -30.47 39.89
CA ARG A 11 14.98 -30.12 40.56
C ARG A 11 15.18 -29.66 42.01
N VAL A 12 16.22 -30.13 42.69
CA VAL A 12 16.56 -29.67 44.05
C VAL A 12 17.23 -28.30 44.01
N LEU A 13 18.13 -28.07 43.06
CA LEU A 13 18.85 -26.81 42.87
C LEU A 13 17.98 -25.66 42.33
N SER A 14 16.86 -25.96 41.67
CA SER A 14 15.94 -24.96 41.09
C SER A 14 14.81 -24.52 42.03
N LYS A 15 14.80 -24.95 43.29
CA LYS A 15 13.82 -24.50 44.29
C LYS A 15 14.13 -23.07 44.74
N GLN A 16 13.08 -22.25 44.92
CA GLN A 16 13.23 -20.86 45.38
C GLN A 16 13.81 -20.74 46.79
N ASP A 17 13.59 -21.75 47.65
CA ASP A 17 14.10 -21.81 49.04
C ASP A 17 15.27 -22.82 49.16
N PHE A 18 16.23 -22.77 48.23
CA PHE A 18 17.40 -23.63 48.29
C PHE A 18 18.44 -23.10 49.30
N ASP A 19 18.77 -23.91 50.32
CA ASP A 19 19.83 -23.64 51.28
C ASP A 19 21.12 -24.37 50.88
N PRO A 20 22.18 -23.65 50.45
CA PRO A 20 23.44 -24.23 50.01
C PRO A 20 24.19 -24.93 51.14
N ASP A 21 24.17 -24.37 52.34
CA ASP A 21 25.00 -24.83 53.45
C ASP A 21 24.45 -26.14 54.03
N HIS A 22 23.12 -26.22 54.16
CA HIS A 22 22.44 -27.46 54.55
C HIS A 22 22.59 -28.56 53.48
N PHE A 23 22.58 -28.20 52.19
CA PHE A 23 22.78 -29.16 51.11
C PHE A 23 24.19 -29.74 51.11
N VAL A 24 25.22 -28.91 51.25
CA VAL A 24 26.62 -29.37 51.32
C VAL A 24 26.87 -30.21 52.57
N SER A 25 26.34 -29.78 53.73
CA SER A 25 26.46 -30.52 55.00
C SER A 25 25.89 -31.94 54.90
N LYS A 26 24.75 -32.12 54.23
CA LYS A 26 24.14 -33.44 54.00
C LYS A 26 24.93 -34.33 53.04
N GLN A 27 25.66 -33.74 52.08
CA GLN A 27 26.49 -34.50 51.15
C GLN A 27 27.84 -34.90 51.75
N THR A 28 28.36 -34.12 52.72
CA THR A 28 29.59 -34.46 53.45
C THR A 28 29.49 -35.70 54.33
N GLU A 29 28.28 -36.18 54.65
CA GLU A 29 28.07 -37.44 55.38
C GLU A 29 28.43 -38.69 54.54
N GLY A 30 28.52 -38.56 53.21
CA GLY A 30 28.76 -39.65 52.26
C GLY A 30 30.22 -40.01 51.97
N GLY A 31 31.19 -39.32 52.58
CA GLY A 31 32.63 -39.52 52.35
C GLY A 31 33.21 -38.75 51.15
N GLU A 32 34.54 -38.77 50.99
CA GLU A 32 35.30 -37.94 50.04
C GLU A 32 35.03 -38.29 48.57
N ASP A 33 34.91 -39.58 48.23
CA ASP A 33 34.65 -40.03 46.86
C ASP A 33 33.27 -39.60 46.34
N GLN A 34 32.25 -39.58 47.21
CA GLN A 34 30.89 -39.15 46.83
C GLN A 34 30.82 -37.63 46.62
N LEU A 35 31.61 -36.86 47.38
CA LEU A 35 31.73 -35.41 47.19
C LEU A 35 32.40 -35.05 45.86
N LEU A 36 33.44 -35.80 45.46
CA LEU A 36 34.11 -35.60 44.18
C LEU A 36 33.19 -35.93 42.99
N ASP A 37 32.46 -37.04 43.05
CA ASP A 37 31.47 -37.41 42.03
C ASP A 37 30.31 -36.40 41.96
N MET A 38 29.81 -35.93 43.11
CA MET A 38 28.76 -34.91 43.16
C MET A 38 29.24 -33.56 42.62
N LYS A 39 30.46 -33.14 42.92
CA LYS A 39 31.07 -31.92 42.37
C LYS A 39 31.18 -32.01 40.85
N GLN A 40 31.59 -33.15 40.32
CA GLN A 40 31.69 -33.36 38.87
C GLN A 40 30.30 -33.29 38.21
N LYS A 41 29.28 -33.88 38.83
CA LYS A 41 27.89 -33.80 38.35
C LYS A 41 27.31 -32.39 38.37
N ILE A 42 27.58 -31.61 39.43
CA ILE A 42 27.18 -30.20 39.49
C ILE A 42 27.88 -29.37 38.41
N GLN A 43 29.17 -29.65 38.16
CA GLN A 43 29.93 -28.95 37.12
C GLN A 43 29.34 -29.23 35.72
N ILE A 44 29.03 -30.49 35.41
CA ILE A 44 28.40 -30.87 34.13
C ILE A 44 27.04 -30.19 33.98
N LEU A 45 26.20 -30.21 35.03
CA LEU A 45 24.88 -29.55 35.00
C LEU A 45 25.00 -28.02 34.84
N SER A 46 26.00 -27.39 35.46
CA SER A 46 26.31 -25.97 35.30
C SER A 46 26.71 -25.65 33.87
N ASP A 47 27.56 -26.46 33.26
CA ASP A 47 28.03 -26.24 31.89
C ASP A 47 26.90 -26.45 30.87
N GLU A 48 26.04 -27.46 31.08
CA GLU A 48 24.85 -27.70 30.27
C GLU A 48 23.81 -26.56 30.38
N THR A 49 23.53 -26.09 31.59
CA THR A 49 22.60 -24.97 31.80
C THR A 49 23.13 -23.66 31.23
N ALA A 50 24.43 -23.40 31.34
CA ALA A 50 25.07 -22.25 30.69
C ALA A 50 24.98 -22.34 29.16
N HIS A 51 25.16 -23.53 28.58
CA HIS A 51 25.00 -23.76 27.14
C HIS A 51 23.53 -23.58 26.69
N ALA A 52 22.58 -24.12 27.45
CA ALA A 52 21.16 -24.00 27.18
C ALA A 52 20.69 -22.54 27.27
N LEU A 53 21.15 -21.79 28.27
CA LEU A 53 20.91 -20.35 28.40
C LEU A 53 21.47 -19.58 27.20
N LYS A 54 22.74 -19.82 26.83
CA LYS A 54 23.33 -19.21 25.64
C LYS A 54 22.52 -19.51 24.40
N HIS A 55 22.18 -20.78 24.16
CA HIS A 55 21.39 -21.18 23.00
C HIS A 55 19.99 -20.55 22.98
N ASN A 56 19.32 -20.46 24.14
CA ASN A 56 18.01 -19.83 24.27
C ASN A 56 18.09 -18.31 24.01
N VAL A 57 19.10 -17.65 24.56
CA VAL A 57 19.39 -16.23 24.29
C VAL A 57 19.70 -16.02 22.81
N TYR A 58 20.56 -16.83 22.18
CA TYR A 58 20.86 -16.73 20.74
C TYR A 58 19.62 -16.97 19.86
N LYS A 59 18.79 -17.95 20.20
CA LYS A 59 17.55 -18.25 19.46
C LYS A 59 16.55 -17.10 19.53
N ASN A 60 16.42 -16.47 20.70
CA ASN A 60 15.49 -15.37 20.92
C ASN A 60 16.13 -13.99 20.68
N TYR A 61 17.43 -13.93 20.37
CA TYR A 61 18.18 -12.69 20.16
C TYR A 61 17.58 -11.85 19.03
N SER A 62 17.18 -12.48 17.93
CA SER A 62 16.51 -11.77 16.82
C SER A 62 15.22 -11.11 17.28
N GLN A 63 14.40 -11.84 18.05
CA GLN A 63 13.12 -11.32 18.54
C GLN A 63 13.31 -10.21 19.57
N PHE A 64 14.31 -10.30 20.45
CA PHE A 64 14.63 -9.23 21.41
C PHE A 64 15.18 -7.98 20.72
N ILE A 65 15.99 -8.14 19.68
CA ILE A 65 16.53 -7.00 18.92
C ILE A 65 15.46 -6.37 18.04
N GLU A 66 14.59 -7.16 17.41
CA GLU A 66 13.47 -6.67 16.62
C GLU A 66 12.46 -5.92 17.49
N THR A 67 12.05 -6.50 18.62
CA THR A 67 11.14 -5.84 19.57
C THR A 67 11.76 -4.58 20.16
N ALA A 68 13.04 -4.58 20.53
CA ALA A 68 13.73 -3.37 21.01
C ALA A 68 13.83 -2.28 19.93
N LYS A 69 14.07 -2.67 18.66
CA LYS A 69 14.07 -1.71 17.54
C LYS A 69 12.68 -1.15 17.28
N GLU A 70 11.63 -1.98 17.30
CA GLU A 70 10.25 -1.53 17.15
C GLU A 70 9.84 -0.56 18.27
N ILE A 71 10.21 -0.85 19.53
CA ILE A 71 9.98 0.07 20.66
C ILE A 71 10.68 1.41 20.44
N SER A 72 11.93 1.40 19.96
CA SER A 72 12.68 2.62 19.70
C SER A 72 12.09 3.44 18.53
N ILE A 73 11.59 2.77 17.49
CA ILE A 73 10.88 3.44 16.38
C ILE A 73 9.57 4.05 16.87
N LEU A 74 8.78 3.30 17.64
CA LEU A 74 7.54 3.78 18.26
C LEU A 74 7.77 4.98 19.18
N GLU A 75 8.84 4.97 19.97
CA GLU A 75 9.22 6.11 20.80
C GLU A 75 9.54 7.34 19.93
N GLY A 76 10.28 7.16 18.84
CA GLY A 76 10.57 8.23 17.87
C GLY A 76 9.30 8.80 17.22
N GLU A 77 8.39 7.94 16.79
CA GLU A 77 7.08 8.35 16.23
C GLU A 77 6.23 9.09 17.27
N MET A 78 6.25 8.65 18.52
CA MET A 78 5.52 9.31 19.61
C MET A 78 6.07 10.72 19.89
N TYR A 79 7.41 10.89 19.86
CA TYR A 79 8.03 12.21 19.98
C TYR A 79 7.67 13.13 18.80
N GLN A 80 7.66 12.60 17.57
CA GLN A 80 7.24 13.37 16.40
C GLN A 80 5.76 13.78 16.49
N LEU A 81 4.88 12.87 16.88
CA LEU A 81 3.46 13.16 17.07
C LEU A 81 3.24 14.22 18.16
N SER A 82 3.95 14.09 19.29
CA SER A 82 3.93 15.08 20.36
C SER A 82 4.40 16.45 19.86
N HIS A 83 5.44 16.49 19.03
CA HIS A 83 5.94 17.74 18.47
C HIS A 83 4.92 18.38 17.53
N ILE A 84 4.35 17.62 16.59
CA ILE A 84 3.32 18.08 15.65
C ILE A 84 2.09 18.58 16.41
N LEU A 85 1.61 17.86 17.43
CA LEU A 85 0.48 18.30 18.25
C LEU A 85 0.79 19.57 19.04
N THR A 86 2.04 19.75 19.48
CA THR A 86 2.46 20.97 20.16
C THR A 86 2.53 22.14 19.18
N GLU A 87 3.01 21.91 17.97
CA GLU A 87 3.02 22.89 16.88
C GLU A 87 1.60 23.26 16.44
N GLU A 88 0.73 22.29 16.17
CA GLU A 88 -0.68 22.54 15.81
C GLU A 88 -1.42 23.28 16.92
N LYS A 89 -1.18 22.93 18.18
CA LYS A 89 -1.74 23.67 19.33
C LYS A 89 -1.23 25.11 19.36
N SER A 90 0.06 25.32 19.13
CA SER A 90 0.65 26.67 19.03
C SER A 90 0.06 27.46 17.87
N LEU A 91 -0.13 26.81 16.71
CA LEU A 91 -0.63 27.42 15.48
C LEU A 91 -2.12 27.76 15.60
N MET A 92 -2.92 26.88 16.19
CA MET A 92 -4.31 27.17 16.55
C MET A 92 -4.42 28.30 17.57
N SER A 93 -3.57 28.31 18.61
CA SER A 93 -3.56 29.39 19.59
C SER A 93 -3.19 30.73 18.94
N SER A 94 -2.22 30.73 18.02
CA SER A 94 -1.83 31.90 17.24
C SER A 94 -2.92 32.36 16.27
N MET A 95 -3.61 31.44 15.58
CA MET A 95 -4.77 31.77 14.73
C MET A 95 -5.95 32.33 15.53
N MET A 96 -6.17 31.82 16.74
CA MET A 96 -7.21 32.30 17.65
C MET A 96 -6.87 33.71 18.17
N GLU A 97 -5.61 33.97 18.49
CA GLU A 97 -5.12 35.31 18.85
C GLU A 97 -5.16 36.29 17.66
N MET A 98 -4.86 35.84 16.45
CA MET A 98 -4.89 36.68 15.23
C MET A 98 -6.33 37.01 14.77
N SER A 99 -7.29 36.11 14.98
CA SER A 99 -8.72 36.38 14.79
C SER A 99 -9.29 37.38 15.81
N LEU A 100 -8.72 37.48 17.01
CA LEU A 100 -9.11 38.46 18.03
C LEU A 100 -8.57 39.88 17.76
N VAL A 101 -7.56 40.01 16.89
CA VAL A 101 -6.94 41.29 16.51
C VAL A 101 -7.58 41.89 15.24
N SER A 102 -8.37 41.11 14.49
CA SER A 102 -8.93 41.52 13.19
C SER A 102 -10.05 42.56 13.28
N ASP A 103 -10.73 42.70 14.43
CA ASP A 103 -11.90 43.58 14.59
C ASP A 103 -11.66 44.83 15.46
N LYS A 104 -10.41 45.18 15.77
CA LYS A 104 -10.07 46.39 16.57
C LYS A 104 -9.25 47.44 15.82
N ALA A 105 -9.57 47.68 14.56
CA ALA A 105 -9.15 48.90 13.88
C ALA A 105 -10.38 49.60 13.28
N ILE A 106 -10.97 50.52 14.07
CA ILE A 106 -11.37 51.89 13.69
C ILE A 106 -12.38 52.48 14.73
N VAL A 107 -11.97 53.62 15.31
CA VAL A 107 -12.64 54.64 16.16
C VAL A 107 -12.69 54.46 17.68
N GLU A 108 -12.02 55.41 18.34
CA GLU A 108 -12.04 55.75 19.77
C GLU A 108 -13.25 56.61 20.19
N GLN A 109 -13.80 56.24 21.37
CA GLN A 109 -14.47 57.04 22.43
C GLN A 109 -15.95 57.47 22.30
N PRO A 110 -16.70 57.66 23.43
CA PRO A 110 -16.50 57.20 24.81
C PRO A 110 -17.72 56.50 25.46
N LYS A 111 -17.43 55.73 26.53
CA LYS A 111 -18.29 55.22 27.61
C LYS A 111 -19.80 55.50 27.51
N GLU A 112 -20.60 54.44 27.37
CA GLU A 112 -21.78 54.19 28.22
C GLU A 112 -22.35 52.77 28.01
N GLN A 113 -22.51 52.06 29.14
CA GLN A 113 -23.39 50.92 29.42
C GLN A 113 -23.28 49.65 28.58
N THR A 114 -22.81 48.60 29.26
CA THR A 114 -22.88 47.18 28.94
C THR A 114 -24.24 46.77 28.37
N GLN A 115 -24.32 46.53 27.07
CA GLN A 115 -25.31 45.64 26.47
C GLN A 115 -24.54 44.47 25.87
N GLU A 116 -24.68 43.30 26.49
CA GLU A 116 -24.17 42.04 25.95
C GLU A 116 -24.86 41.78 24.60
N ASN A 117 -24.06 41.60 23.54
CA ASN A 117 -24.56 41.32 22.20
C ASN A 117 -25.24 39.94 22.16
N PRO A 118 -26.52 39.83 21.73
CA PRO A 118 -27.22 38.54 21.62
C PRO A 118 -26.59 37.58 20.61
N GLU A 119 -25.70 38.06 19.73
CA GLU A 119 -24.97 37.24 18.75
C GLU A 119 -23.76 36.49 19.34
N GLU A 120 -23.22 36.93 20.49
CA GLU A 120 -22.15 36.18 21.16
C GLU A 120 -22.67 34.95 21.88
N ASP A 121 -23.86 35.04 22.50
CA ASP A 121 -24.50 33.90 23.18
C ASP A 121 -24.98 32.84 22.19
N THR A 122 -25.47 33.23 21.00
CA THR A 122 -25.90 32.28 19.97
C THR A 122 -24.73 31.45 19.44
N ARG A 123 -23.54 32.05 19.27
CA ARG A 123 -22.34 31.35 18.81
C ARG A 123 -21.72 30.44 19.89
N LYS A 124 -21.74 30.87 21.17
CA LYS A 124 -21.30 30.06 22.32
C LYS A 124 -22.20 28.83 22.52
N ASN A 125 -23.52 28.97 22.33
CA ASN A 125 -24.48 27.88 22.51
C ASN A 125 -24.44 26.80 21.42
N LEU A 126 -24.03 27.13 20.19
CA LEU A 126 -23.82 26.13 19.13
C LEU A 126 -22.47 25.41 19.24
N ALA A 127 -21.43 26.09 19.75
CA ALA A 127 -20.14 25.46 20.03
C ALA A 127 -20.26 24.32 21.07
N PHE A 128 -21.18 24.46 22.03
CA PHE A 128 -21.54 23.41 23.00
C PHE A 128 -22.03 22.11 22.34
N LEU A 129 -22.74 22.19 21.20
CA LEU A 129 -23.22 21.01 20.47
C LEU A 129 -22.06 20.27 19.80
N LEU A 130 -21.12 21.01 19.19
CA LEU A 130 -19.93 20.45 18.53
C LEU A 130 -18.97 19.76 19.51
N GLU A 131 -18.88 20.26 20.75
CA GLU A 131 -18.00 19.66 21.76
C GLU A 131 -18.58 18.36 22.35
N LYS A 132 -19.92 18.24 22.45
CA LYS A 132 -20.60 17.16 23.18
C LYS A 132 -21.24 16.09 22.31
N VAL A 133 -21.54 16.38 21.05
CA VAL A 133 -22.27 15.49 20.13
C VAL A 133 -21.40 15.11 18.93
N GLU A 134 -21.10 13.81 18.80
CA GLU A 134 -20.38 13.25 17.64
C GLU A 134 -21.25 13.34 16.38
N GLY A 135 -20.69 13.87 15.28
CA GLY A 135 -21.36 13.89 13.98
C GLY A 135 -22.34 15.05 13.74
N CYS A 136 -22.24 16.13 14.52
CA CYS A 136 -23.19 17.27 14.47
C CYS A 136 -22.74 18.46 13.58
N SER A 137 -21.65 18.34 12.80
CA SER A 137 -21.07 19.46 12.03
C SER A 137 -22.03 20.07 11.01
N SER A 138 -22.78 19.24 10.28
CA SER A 138 -23.76 19.68 9.27
C SER A 138 -24.94 20.46 9.85
N VAL A 139 -25.23 20.29 11.15
CA VAL A 139 -26.35 20.97 11.81
C VAL A 139 -25.99 22.42 12.16
N THR A 140 -24.72 22.67 12.49
CA THR A 140 -24.21 24.00 12.91
C THR A 140 -23.78 24.91 11.77
N GLU A 141 -23.62 24.38 10.55
CA GLU A 141 -23.20 25.15 9.36
C GLU A 141 -24.32 26.04 8.79
N VAL A 142 -25.59 25.80 9.15
CA VAL A 142 -26.73 26.57 8.62
C VAL A 142 -26.86 27.93 9.34
N PRO A 143 -26.74 29.07 8.63
CA PRO A 143 -26.80 30.39 9.24
C PRO A 143 -28.15 30.69 9.90
N GLY A 144 -28.14 31.23 11.12
CA GLY A 144 -29.34 31.66 11.84
C GLY A 144 -30.03 30.59 12.69
N ARG A 145 -29.44 29.39 12.84
CA ARG A 145 -29.89 28.39 13.82
C ARG A 145 -29.44 28.77 15.22
N HIS A 146 -30.30 28.52 16.21
CA HIS A 146 -29.94 28.64 17.63
C HIS A 146 -30.69 27.58 18.45
N LEU A 147 -30.06 27.17 19.55
CA LEU A 147 -30.63 26.21 20.49
C LEU A 147 -31.67 26.89 21.38
N ILE A 148 -32.88 26.32 21.42
CA ILE A 148 -34.01 26.80 22.22
C ILE A 148 -34.09 26.01 23.53
N HIS A 149 -34.01 24.68 23.47
CA HIS A 149 -34.12 23.82 24.64
C HIS A 149 -33.36 22.51 24.45
N ASN A 150 -32.82 21.93 25.52
CA ASN A 150 -32.21 20.61 25.50
C ASN A 150 -32.56 19.80 26.76
N GLY A 151 -32.66 18.49 26.65
CA GLY A 151 -32.96 17.63 27.78
C GLY A 151 -32.93 16.14 27.48
N ASP A 152 -32.83 15.35 28.55
CA ASP A 152 -32.81 13.89 28.49
C ASP A 152 -34.22 13.30 28.33
N LEU A 153 -34.35 12.28 27.49
CA LEU A 153 -35.57 11.53 27.25
C LEU A 153 -35.25 10.02 27.15
N ALA A 154 -36.23 9.17 27.46
CA ALA A 154 -36.13 7.73 27.25
C ALA A 154 -36.98 7.33 26.03
N GLU A 155 -36.38 6.68 25.03
CA GLU A 155 -37.11 6.12 23.89
C GLU A 155 -37.77 4.80 24.31
N LEU A 156 -39.09 4.75 24.17
CA LEU A 156 -39.93 3.59 24.46
C LEU A 156 -40.33 2.91 23.15
N ASP A 157 -40.37 1.57 23.17
CA ASP A 157 -40.91 0.79 22.08
C ASP A 157 -42.43 1.02 21.94
N ALA A 158 -42.90 1.15 20.70
CA ALA A 158 -44.29 1.47 20.39
C ALA A 158 -45.25 0.30 20.64
N GLU A 159 -44.74 -0.94 20.65
CA GLU A 159 -45.52 -2.17 20.83
C GLU A 159 -45.35 -2.78 22.23
N SER A 160 -44.12 -2.88 22.73
CA SER A 160 -43.83 -3.52 24.03
C SER A 160 -43.80 -2.56 25.23
N PHE A 161 -43.82 -1.24 24.99
CA PHE A 161 -43.70 -0.19 26.02
C PHE A 161 -42.47 -0.33 26.94
N THR A 162 -41.46 -1.07 26.49
CA THR A 162 -40.19 -1.22 27.20
C THR A 162 -39.21 -0.12 26.80
N GLN A 163 -38.31 0.26 27.70
CA GLN A 163 -37.29 1.26 27.42
C GLN A 163 -36.21 0.68 26.51
N ILE A 164 -36.06 1.25 25.31
CA ILE A 164 -35.05 0.84 24.33
C ILE A 164 -33.71 1.49 24.68
N GLN A 165 -33.69 2.82 24.76
CA GLN A 165 -32.44 3.57 24.95
C GLN A 165 -32.68 4.94 25.60
N LYS A 166 -31.61 5.51 26.17
CA LYS A 166 -31.59 6.89 26.66
C LYS A 166 -31.10 7.80 25.55
N VAL A 167 -31.86 8.85 25.27
CA VAL A 167 -31.58 9.84 24.23
C VAL A 167 -31.54 11.24 24.84
N HIS A 168 -30.81 12.13 24.20
CA HIS A 168 -30.81 13.56 24.51
C HIS A 168 -31.42 14.30 23.32
N ALA A 169 -32.47 15.06 23.57
CA ALA A 169 -33.15 15.86 22.56
C ALA A 169 -32.66 17.31 22.62
N PHE A 170 -32.39 17.88 21.46
CA PHE A 170 -31.99 19.28 21.28
C PHE A 170 -32.99 19.94 20.32
N LEU A 171 -33.73 20.91 20.81
CA LEU A 171 -34.67 21.69 20.04
C LEU A 171 -34.01 22.97 19.52
N LEU A 172 -33.93 23.08 18.21
CA LEU A 172 -33.47 24.26 17.48
C LEU A 172 -34.69 25.07 17.00
N ASN A 173 -34.43 26.27 16.49
CA ASN A 173 -35.46 27.18 15.96
C ASN A 173 -36.18 26.70 14.69
N ASP A 174 -35.66 25.71 13.98
CA ASP A 174 -36.25 25.16 12.76
C ASP A 174 -36.46 23.63 12.79
N SER A 175 -35.77 22.93 13.69
CA SER A 175 -35.61 21.48 13.69
C SER A 175 -35.46 20.91 15.11
N LEU A 176 -35.82 19.64 15.31
CA LEU A 176 -35.57 18.86 16.51
C LEU A 176 -34.50 17.81 16.23
N MET A 177 -33.39 17.86 16.96
CA MET A 177 -32.30 16.91 16.88
C MET A 177 -32.37 15.88 18.02
N ILE A 178 -32.18 14.61 17.70
CA ILE A 178 -32.10 13.53 18.68
C ILE A 178 -30.70 12.91 18.64
N ALA A 179 -30.10 12.73 19.82
CA ALA A 179 -28.80 12.10 19.98
C ALA A 179 -28.88 10.94 20.98
N THR A 180 -28.16 9.85 20.72
CA THR A 180 -28.11 8.67 21.60
C THR A 180 -26.95 8.75 22.57
N TRP A 181 -27.11 8.20 23.77
CA TRP A 181 -26.07 8.18 24.79
C TRP A 181 -24.94 7.19 24.43
N LEU A 182 -23.65 7.61 24.42
CA LEU A 182 -22.54 6.67 24.24
C LEU A 182 -22.20 5.95 25.57
N PRO A 183 -22.16 4.61 25.58
CA PRO A 183 -21.77 3.86 26.78
C PRO A 183 -20.27 3.91 27.07
N ASN A 184 -19.41 4.11 26.07
CA ASN A 184 -17.95 4.08 26.21
C ASN A 184 -17.34 5.48 25.97
N ARG A 185 -16.84 6.12 27.03
CA ARG A 185 -16.38 7.52 27.00
C ARG A 185 -14.95 7.61 26.45
N ARG A 186 -14.77 8.27 25.31
CA ARG A 186 -13.47 8.75 24.81
C ARG A 186 -13.56 10.26 24.59
N GLY A 187 -13.00 11.05 25.52
CA GLY A 187 -12.97 12.51 25.42
C GLY A 187 -14.26 13.23 25.86
N PRO A 188 -14.45 14.51 25.48
CA PRO A 188 -15.56 15.37 25.93
C PRO A 188 -16.91 15.01 25.30
N VAL A 189 -16.91 14.19 24.24
CA VAL A 189 -18.10 13.79 23.48
C VAL A 189 -18.91 12.76 24.28
N ARG A 190 -20.18 13.07 24.53
CA ARG A 190 -21.09 12.28 25.37
C ARG A 190 -22.24 11.64 24.60
N TYR A 191 -22.56 12.18 23.42
CA TYR A 191 -23.72 11.77 22.63
C TYR A 191 -23.34 11.51 21.17
N ARG A 192 -24.08 10.62 20.50
CA ARG A 192 -23.93 10.33 19.07
C ARG A 192 -25.17 10.86 18.35
N PHE A 193 -24.97 11.68 17.33
CA PHE A 193 -26.05 12.15 16.47
C PHE A 193 -26.85 10.96 15.90
N GLN A 194 -28.18 10.96 16.09
CA GLN A 194 -29.08 9.93 15.58
C GLN A 194 -29.92 10.44 14.41
N GLY A 195 -30.43 11.67 14.51
CA GLY A 195 -31.23 12.27 13.44
C GLY A 195 -31.64 13.72 13.73
N LEU A 196 -31.95 14.45 12.65
CA LEU A 196 -32.46 15.81 12.65
C LEU A 196 -33.82 15.81 11.94
N TYR A 197 -34.85 16.36 12.59
CA TYR A 197 -36.21 16.35 12.08
C TYR A 197 -36.75 17.79 11.96
N GLU A 198 -37.25 18.16 10.78
CA GLU A 198 -37.80 19.50 10.55
C GLU A 198 -39.17 19.69 11.23
N LEU A 199 -39.38 20.83 11.90
CA LEU A 199 -40.61 21.11 12.66
C LEU A 199 -41.91 21.05 11.85
N ASP A 200 -41.85 21.23 10.52
CA ASP A 200 -43.03 21.22 9.65
C ASP A 200 -43.58 19.80 9.43
N SER A 201 -42.69 18.81 9.41
CA SER A 201 -43.01 17.38 9.26
C SER A 201 -43.38 16.69 10.57
N LEU A 202 -43.21 17.37 11.71
CA LEU A 202 -43.38 16.81 13.05
C LEU A 202 -44.82 16.97 13.58
N ALA A 203 -45.46 15.88 13.99
CA ALA A 203 -46.71 15.91 14.74
C ALA A 203 -46.54 15.30 16.13
N ILE A 204 -46.91 16.05 17.18
CA ILE A 204 -46.69 15.67 18.57
C ILE A 204 -48.02 15.29 19.19
N VAL A 205 -48.08 14.09 19.77
CA VAL A 205 -49.27 13.52 20.39
C VAL A 205 -49.01 13.29 21.88
N ASN A 206 -49.77 13.97 22.73
CA ASN A 206 -49.72 13.75 24.17
C ASN A 206 -50.40 12.42 24.53
N VAL A 207 -49.63 11.47 25.07
CA VAL A 207 -50.15 10.15 25.49
C VAL A 207 -50.62 10.26 26.94
N ARG A 208 -51.86 9.84 27.25
CA ARG A 208 -52.36 9.82 28.64
C ARG A 208 -51.70 8.69 29.43
N ASP A 209 -51.46 8.92 30.71
CA ASP A 209 -50.83 7.91 31.57
C ASP A 209 -51.75 6.70 31.72
N ALA A 210 -51.26 5.53 31.31
CA ALA A 210 -52.00 4.26 31.35
C ALA A 210 -51.03 3.10 31.62
N GLY A 211 -51.27 2.36 32.71
CA GLY A 211 -50.47 1.20 33.10
C GLY A 211 -48.97 1.54 33.31
N PRO A 212 -48.03 0.88 32.61
CA PRO A 212 -46.59 1.11 32.74
C PRO A 212 -46.11 2.44 32.13
N ILE A 213 -46.94 3.10 31.32
CA ILE A 213 -46.60 4.33 30.62
C ILE A 213 -46.96 5.52 31.50
N LYS A 214 -45.95 6.21 32.03
CA LYS A 214 -46.11 7.47 32.77
C LYS A 214 -45.30 8.57 32.10
N ASN A 215 -45.85 9.76 31.96
CA ASN A 215 -45.17 10.93 31.43
C ASN A 215 -44.59 10.74 30.01
N ALA A 216 -45.28 9.98 29.15
CA ALA A 216 -44.85 9.76 27.77
C ALA A 216 -45.60 10.67 26.76
N PHE A 217 -44.95 10.98 25.64
CA PHE A 217 -45.54 11.63 24.48
C PHE A 217 -44.99 10.98 23.21
N LYS A 218 -45.74 11.02 22.12
CA LYS A 218 -45.40 10.38 20.86
C LYS A 218 -45.11 11.45 19.81
N ILE A 219 -44.01 11.29 19.09
CA ILE A 219 -43.63 12.14 17.95
C ILE A 219 -43.82 11.32 16.68
N LEU A 220 -44.68 11.81 15.80
CA LEU A 220 -44.95 11.24 14.48
C LEU A 220 -44.08 11.98 13.46
N MET A 221 -43.24 11.24 12.75
CA MET A 221 -42.24 11.74 11.80
C MET A 221 -42.30 10.83 10.58
N PHE A 222 -43.08 11.17 9.55
CA PHE A 222 -43.34 10.25 8.43
C PHE A 222 -42.03 9.68 7.84
N PRO A 223 -41.87 8.34 7.71
CA PRO A 223 -42.86 7.26 7.93
C PRO A 223 -42.92 6.69 9.36
N ASP A 224 -42.05 7.13 10.27
CA ASP A 224 -41.84 6.56 11.60
C ASP A 224 -42.65 7.26 12.71
N ALA A 225 -42.89 6.53 13.80
CA ALA A 225 -43.65 7.03 14.93
C ALA A 225 -43.00 6.59 16.25
N LYS A 226 -42.32 7.51 16.93
CA LYS A 226 -41.50 7.20 18.11
C LYS A 226 -42.14 7.70 19.40
N MET A 227 -42.04 6.91 20.47
CA MET A 227 -42.57 7.26 21.79
C MET A 227 -41.42 7.64 22.73
N TYR A 228 -41.56 8.77 23.42
CA TYR A 228 -40.56 9.26 24.37
C TYR A 228 -41.19 9.46 25.74
N GLN A 229 -40.44 9.09 26.78
CA GLN A 229 -40.78 9.28 28.18
C GLN A 229 -39.88 10.35 28.80
N ALA A 230 -40.49 11.34 29.45
CA ALA A 230 -39.80 12.36 30.21
C ALA A 230 -39.69 11.99 31.70
N ASP A 231 -38.70 12.53 32.39
CA ASP A 231 -38.40 12.23 33.81
C ASP A 231 -39.54 12.59 34.78
N GLY A 232 -40.48 13.45 34.38
CA GLY A 232 -41.62 13.81 35.21
C GLY A 232 -42.75 14.54 34.46
N ALA A 233 -43.91 14.64 35.11
CA ALA A 233 -45.10 15.29 34.53
C ALA A 233 -44.87 16.78 34.19
N LYS A 234 -44.04 17.47 34.99
CA LYS A 234 -43.64 18.86 34.73
C LYS A 234 -42.74 18.96 33.49
N ALA A 235 -41.75 18.09 33.36
CA ALA A 235 -40.85 18.04 32.21
C ALA A 235 -41.59 17.70 30.92
N LYS A 236 -42.54 16.75 30.96
CA LYS A 236 -43.41 16.43 29.82
C LYS A 236 -44.25 17.64 29.38
N ARG A 237 -44.91 18.33 30.32
CA ARG A 237 -45.69 19.53 29.98
C ARG A 237 -44.80 20.60 29.36
N HIS A 238 -43.64 20.84 29.96
CA HIS A 238 -42.66 21.79 29.45
C HIS A 238 -42.19 21.46 28.01
N TRP A 239 -41.87 20.19 27.74
CA TRP A 239 -41.51 19.74 26.39
C TRP A 239 -42.64 19.95 25.37
N LEU A 240 -43.89 19.62 25.73
CA LEU A 240 -45.04 19.83 24.85
C LEU A 240 -45.28 21.33 24.59
N ASP A 241 -45.22 22.16 25.64
CA ASP A 241 -45.45 23.59 25.56
C ASP A 241 -44.37 24.29 24.70
N ILE A 242 -43.08 24.01 24.96
CA ILE A 242 -41.97 24.59 24.18
C ILE A 242 -42.00 24.13 22.73
N LEU A 243 -42.28 22.86 22.46
CA LEU A 243 -42.35 22.37 21.08
C LEU A 243 -43.51 23.00 20.30
N GLU A 244 -44.67 23.19 20.94
CA GLU A 244 -45.82 23.85 20.32
C GLU A 244 -45.56 25.35 20.10
N GLU A 245 -44.94 26.02 21.07
CA GLU A 245 -44.55 27.44 20.98
C GLU A 245 -43.52 27.67 19.87
N THR A 246 -42.51 26.82 19.78
CA THR A 246 -41.48 26.89 18.74
C THR A 246 -42.08 26.65 17.35
N LYS A 247 -43.01 25.69 17.22
CA LYS A 247 -43.70 25.42 15.95
C LYS A 247 -44.58 26.62 15.52
N LYS A 248 -45.28 27.25 16.46
CA LYS A 248 -46.06 28.49 16.19
C LYS A 248 -45.17 29.66 15.80
N ALA A 249 -44.03 29.84 16.47
CA ALA A 249 -43.05 30.88 16.15
C ALA A 249 -42.40 30.68 14.77
N LYS A 250 -42.13 29.44 14.36
CA LYS A 250 -41.65 29.14 13.01
C LYS A 250 -42.72 29.47 11.96
N ALA A 251 -43.96 29.02 12.18
CA ALA A 251 -45.07 29.27 11.25
C ALA A 251 -45.39 30.76 11.07
N SER A 252 -45.31 31.56 12.13
CA SER A 252 -45.52 33.02 12.05
C SER A 252 -44.37 33.71 11.29
N ARG A 253 -43.12 33.30 11.53
CA ARG A 253 -41.95 33.81 10.82
C ARG A 253 -41.98 33.48 9.32
N ASP A 254 -42.41 32.27 8.96
CA ASP A 254 -42.51 31.86 7.56
C ASP A 254 -43.67 32.56 6.84
N LYS A 255 -44.77 32.85 7.54
CA LYS A 255 -45.85 33.70 7.04
C LYS A 255 -45.37 35.14 6.78
N GLN A 256 -44.64 35.75 7.72
CA GLN A 256 -44.05 37.08 7.56
C GLN A 256 -43.03 37.15 6.42
N LYS A 257 -42.20 36.11 6.25
CA LYS A 257 -41.26 36.01 5.11
C LYS A 257 -41.98 35.91 3.77
N LYS A 258 -43.08 35.15 3.68
CA LYS A 258 -43.90 35.06 2.46
C LYS A 258 -44.60 36.38 2.14
N GLU A 259 -45.16 37.05 3.13
CA GLU A 259 -45.80 38.37 2.95
C GLU A 259 -44.78 39.45 2.52
N ALA A 260 -43.57 39.45 3.10
CA ALA A 260 -42.49 40.36 2.70
C ALA A 260 -41.99 40.08 1.27
N ALA A 261 -41.91 38.81 0.85
CA ALA A 261 -41.51 38.44 -0.50
C ALA A 261 -42.56 38.84 -1.56
N ILE A 262 -43.85 38.80 -1.22
CA ILE A 262 -44.95 39.24 -2.09
C ILE A 262 -44.93 40.76 -2.25
N LEU A 263 -44.72 41.51 -1.15
CA LEU A 263 -44.61 42.98 -1.21
C LEU A 263 -43.40 43.46 -2.02
N LEU A 264 -42.29 42.71 -2.00
CA LEU A 264 -41.12 42.98 -2.85
C LEU A 264 -41.38 42.69 -4.34
N ALA A 265 -42.23 41.69 -4.64
CA ALA A 265 -42.63 41.37 -6.01
C ALA A 265 -43.62 42.41 -6.58
N GLU A 266 -44.55 42.92 -5.76
CA GLU A 266 -45.50 43.97 -6.17
C GLU A 266 -44.82 45.33 -6.40
N GLN A 267 -43.72 45.64 -5.70
CA GLN A 267 -42.93 46.86 -5.93
C GLN A 267 -42.11 46.85 -7.23
N GLN A 268 -41.90 45.70 -7.86
CA GLN A 268 -41.19 45.58 -9.15
C GLN A 268 -42.13 45.69 -10.37
N ALA A 269 -43.45 45.71 -10.17
CA ALA A 269 -44.44 45.68 -11.26
C ALA A 269 -45.04 47.06 -11.66
N HIS A 270 -44.58 48.17 -11.07
CA HIS A 270 -45.12 49.51 -11.36
C HIS A 270 -44.04 50.51 -11.81
N THR A 271 -43.89 50.63 -13.12
CA THR A 271 -43.43 51.86 -13.80
C THR A 271 -44.42 52.18 -14.94
N PRO A 272 -44.96 53.41 -15.06
CA PRO A 272 -45.99 53.74 -16.05
C PRO A 272 -45.40 53.98 -17.44
N GLU A 273 -46.10 53.50 -18.47
CA GLU A 273 -45.91 53.82 -19.88
C GLU A 273 -46.30 55.28 -20.18
N GLU A 274 -45.47 56.00 -20.94
CA GLU A 274 -45.95 57.05 -21.84
C GLU A 274 -44.97 57.26 -23.01
N GLU A 275 -45.55 57.31 -24.21
CA GLU A 275 -45.02 57.75 -25.51
C GLU A 275 -43.99 56.88 -26.26
N ARG A 276 -44.49 56.13 -27.26
CA ARG A 276 -44.08 56.30 -28.68
C ARG A 276 -45.03 55.62 -29.66
N LYS A 277 -45.51 56.42 -30.61
CA LYS A 277 -46.44 56.08 -31.69
C LYS A 277 -45.76 55.27 -32.81
N SER A 278 -46.50 54.25 -33.27
CA SER A 278 -46.69 53.76 -34.65
C SER A 278 -45.48 53.57 -35.58
N PHE A 279 -45.26 52.34 -36.07
CA PHE A 279 -45.39 51.95 -37.49
C PHE A 279 -45.58 50.41 -37.60
N PRO A 280 -46.34 49.91 -38.60
CA PRO A 280 -46.80 48.52 -38.65
C PRO A 280 -45.87 47.63 -39.48
N ILE A 281 -45.35 46.55 -38.89
CA ILE A 281 -44.68 45.47 -39.63
C ILE A 281 -45.10 44.14 -38.98
N GLU A 282 -45.90 43.41 -39.74
CA GLU A 282 -46.13 41.96 -39.80
C GLU A 282 -45.69 41.13 -38.58
N ASP A 283 -46.71 40.78 -37.79
CA ASP A 283 -47.02 39.48 -37.17
C ASP A 283 -46.03 38.31 -37.37
N ASP A 284 -44.86 38.36 -36.69
CA ASP A 284 -43.93 37.22 -36.59
C ASP A 284 -43.48 36.95 -35.12
N SER A 285 -44.03 37.69 -34.15
CA SER A 285 -43.65 37.59 -32.73
C SER A 285 -44.48 36.59 -31.92
N GLU A 286 -45.74 36.32 -32.28
CA GLU A 286 -46.54 35.28 -31.60
C GLU A 286 -46.02 33.87 -31.93
N THR A 287 -45.45 33.68 -33.13
CA THR A 287 -44.83 32.42 -33.55
C THR A 287 -43.53 32.14 -32.78
N MET A 288 -42.71 33.16 -32.48
CA MET A 288 -41.48 32.97 -31.70
C MET A 288 -41.76 32.66 -30.22
N VAL A 289 -42.74 33.31 -29.59
CA VAL A 289 -43.09 33.04 -28.16
C VAL A 289 -43.78 31.68 -27.98
N ALA A 290 -44.55 31.22 -28.98
CA ALA A 290 -45.11 29.87 -29.01
C ALA A 290 -44.01 28.80 -29.17
N ILE A 291 -43.02 29.03 -30.04
CA ILE A 291 -41.85 28.16 -30.21
C ILE A 291 -40.94 28.18 -28.94
N GLU A 292 -40.90 29.31 -28.21
CA GLU A 292 -40.14 29.48 -26.96
C GLU A 292 -40.68 28.66 -25.78
N THR A 293 -41.97 28.31 -25.78
CA THR A 293 -42.61 27.50 -24.72
C THR A 293 -42.69 26.01 -25.08
N ASP A 294 -42.80 25.68 -26.37
CA ASP A 294 -42.89 24.30 -26.86
C ASP A 294 -41.63 23.45 -26.60
N CYS A 295 -40.45 24.07 -26.54
CA CYS A 295 -39.21 23.33 -26.36
C CYS A 295 -39.08 22.64 -24.98
N LEU A 296 -39.73 23.17 -23.93
CA LEU A 296 -39.74 22.59 -22.58
C LEU A 296 -41.05 21.87 -22.23
N ASN A 297 -42.07 21.95 -23.09
CA ASN A 297 -43.39 21.34 -22.89
C ASN A 297 -43.45 19.87 -23.32
N ALA A 298 -42.36 19.29 -23.84
CA ALA A 298 -42.33 17.87 -24.15
C ALA A 298 -42.39 17.05 -22.85
N ASP A 299 -43.38 16.16 -22.72
CA ASP A 299 -43.64 15.37 -21.51
C ASP A 299 -42.39 14.67 -20.96
N TRP A 300 -41.57 14.11 -21.86
CA TRP A 300 -40.33 13.43 -21.49
C TRP A 300 -39.24 14.35 -20.89
N ILE A 301 -39.28 15.66 -21.14
CA ILE A 301 -38.33 16.65 -20.58
C ILE A 301 -38.73 17.03 -19.16
N GLN A 302 -40.03 17.03 -18.86
CA GLN A 302 -40.55 17.26 -17.52
C GLN A 302 -40.28 16.08 -16.59
N GLU A 303 -40.38 14.84 -17.11
CA GLU A 303 -40.09 13.59 -16.37
C GLU A 303 -38.58 13.31 -16.24
N LEU A 304 -37.76 13.84 -17.15
CA LEU A 304 -36.32 13.61 -17.21
C LEU A 304 -35.56 13.80 -15.88
N PRO A 305 -35.77 14.89 -15.08
CA PRO A 305 -35.04 15.05 -13.83
C PRO A 305 -35.34 13.93 -12.83
N GLU A 306 -36.60 13.45 -12.79
CA GLU A 306 -37.03 12.34 -11.92
C GLU A 306 -36.47 11.01 -12.43
N ASP A 307 -36.49 10.79 -13.75
CA ASP A 307 -35.89 9.61 -14.39
C ASP A 307 -34.37 9.56 -14.15
N LEU A 308 -33.69 10.70 -14.23
CA LEU A 308 -32.26 10.78 -13.97
C LEU A 308 -31.93 10.48 -12.51
N ASP A 309 -32.73 11.00 -11.57
CA ASP A 309 -32.59 10.71 -10.14
C ASP A 309 -32.86 9.21 -9.86
N MET A 310 -33.84 8.62 -10.56
CA MET A 310 -34.14 7.18 -10.50
C MET A 310 -32.99 6.32 -11.01
N CYS A 311 -32.43 6.64 -12.19
CA CYS A 311 -31.27 5.93 -12.74
C CYS A 311 -30.04 6.03 -11.82
N ILE A 312 -29.78 7.21 -11.24
CA ILE A 312 -28.69 7.42 -10.27
C ILE A 312 -28.93 6.57 -9.01
N ALA A 313 -30.17 6.54 -8.49
CA ALA A 313 -30.52 5.74 -7.31
C ALA A 313 -30.41 4.23 -7.56
N GLN A 314 -30.77 3.77 -8.76
CA GLN A 314 -30.64 2.37 -9.18
C GLN A 314 -29.21 1.97 -9.56
N ARG A 315 -28.27 2.93 -9.62
CA ARG A 315 -26.89 2.76 -10.11
C ARG A 315 -26.82 2.31 -11.57
N ASP A 316 -27.84 2.63 -12.36
CA ASP A 316 -27.80 2.49 -13.81
C ASP A 316 -27.18 3.76 -14.42
N PHE A 317 -25.86 3.83 -14.35
CA PHE A 317 -25.11 4.97 -14.87
C PHE A 317 -25.08 5.03 -16.39
N GLU A 318 -25.26 3.90 -17.08
CA GLU A 318 -25.32 3.85 -18.54
C GLU A 318 -26.60 4.54 -19.03
N GLY A 319 -27.75 4.17 -18.48
CA GLY A 319 -29.03 4.83 -18.78
C GLY A 319 -29.03 6.32 -18.40
N ALA A 320 -28.44 6.68 -17.26
CA ALA A 320 -28.32 8.08 -16.83
C ALA A 320 -27.52 8.94 -17.83
N VAL A 321 -26.40 8.43 -18.36
CA VAL A 321 -25.59 9.16 -19.35
C VAL A 321 -26.30 9.25 -20.70
N ASP A 322 -27.00 8.19 -21.14
CA ASP A 322 -27.79 8.21 -22.38
C ASP A 322 -28.87 9.31 -22.33
N LEU A 323 -29.56 9.44 -21.18
CA LEU A 323 -30.53 10.51 -20.95
C LEU A 323 -29.88 11.90 -20.99
N VAL A 324 -28.71 12.07 -20.37
CA VAL A 324 -27.96 13.34 -20.39
C VAL A 324 -27.50 13.71 -21.80
N GLU A 325 -27.02 12.75 -22.60
CA GLU A 325 -26.62 12.99 -24.00
C GLU A 325 -27.81 13.40 -24.85
N LYS A 326 -28.94 12.66 -24.76
CA LYS A 326 -30.18 12.97 -25.47
C LYS A 326 -30.67 14.39 -25.20
N VAL A 327 -30.56 14.83 -23.94
CA VAL A 327 -31.04 16.15 -23.53
C VAL A 327 -30.06 17.23 -23.96
N ASN A 328 -28.76 16.99 -23.86
CA ASN A 328 -27.76 17.93 -24.36
C ASN A 328 -27.83 18.08 -25.89
N GLU A 329 -28.18 17.04 -26.63
CA GLU A 329 -28.43 17.10 -28.08
C GLU A 329 -29.70 17.92 -28.38
N TYR A 330 -30.81 17.59 -27.72
CA TYR A 330 -32.07 18.32 -27.90
C TYR A 330 -31.97 19.80 -27.51
N LEU A 331 -31.24 20.11 -26.44
CA LEU A 331 -31.04 21.48 -25.98
C LEU A 331 -30.05 22.28 -26.84
N LYS A 332 -29.22 21.65 -27.70
CA LYS A 332 -28.31 22.39 -28.62
C LYS A 332 -29.08 23.23 -29.63
N ASP A 333 -30.22 22.73 -30.09
CA ASP A 333 -31.07 23.37 -31.11
C ASP A 333 -32.05 24.40 -30.50
N CYS A 334 -32.11 24.47 -29.16
CA CYS A 334 -33.01 25.39 -28.44
C CYS A 334 -32.39 26.79 -28.21
N PRO A 335 -33.19 27.87 -28.29
CA PRO A 335 -32.72 29.23 -28.04
C PRO A 335 -32.26 29.42 -26.57
N LYS A 336 -31.26 30.28 -26.35
CA LYS A 336 -30.63 30.54 -25.03
C LYS A 336 -31.49 31.46 -24.13
N VAL A 337 -32.74 31.09 -23.92
CA VAL A 337 -33.71 31.79 -23.06
C VAL A 337 -33.38 31.57 -21.57
N PRO A 338 -33.66 32.52 -20.65
CA PRO A 338 -33.38 32.36 -19.21
C PRO A 338 -33.97 31.09 -18.58
N VAL A 339 -35.17 30.67 -19.00
CA VAL A 339 -35.85 29.46 -18.49
C VAL A 339 -35.07 28.18 -18.89
N VAL A 340 -34.59 28.12 -20.14
CA VAL A 340 -33.74 27.03 -20.63
C VAL A 340 -32.39 27.00 -19.90
N LYS A 341 -31.84 28.15 -19.50
CA LYS A 341 -30.62 28.22 -18.69
C LYS A 341 -30.83 27.69 -17.26
N GLU A 342 -31.97 27.99 -16.64
CA GLU A 342 -32.29 27.45 -15.31
C GLU A 342 -32.46 25.92 -15.36
N PHE A 343 -33.17 25.40 -16.37
CA PHE A 343 -33.31 23.96 -16.58
C PHE A 343 -31.97 23.27 -16.82
N ARG A 344 -31.09 23.86 -17.66
CA ARG A 344 -29.70 23.40 -17.83
C ARG A 344 -28.94 23.38 -16.51
N SER A 345 -29.07 24.41 -15.67
CA SER A 345 -28.42 24.43 -14.36
C SER A 345 -28.91 23.30 -13.43
N ARG A 346 -30.18 22.93 -13.50
CA ARG A 346 -30.73 21.80 -12.72
C ARG A 346 -30.19 20.45 -13.21
N ILE A 347 -30.05 20.29 -14.52
CA ILE A 347 -29.41 19.12 -15.13
C ILE A 347 -27.92 19.09 -14.78
N ASP A 348 -27.21 20.21 -14.86
CA ASP A 348 -25.79 20.29 -14.52
C ASP A 348 -25.51 19.88 -13.06
N ASN A 349 -26.40 20.22 -12.12
CA ASN A 349 -26.30 19.75 -10.74
C ASN A 349 -26.47 18.22 -10.63
N ARG A 350 -27.37 17.62 -11.41
CA ARG A 350 -27.52 16.16 -11.47
C ARG A 350 -26.37 15.47 -12.21
N ILE A 351 -25.82 16.10 -13.25
CA ILE A 351 -24.58 15.64 -13.90
C ILE A 351 -23.43 15.64 -12.89
N LYS A 352 -23.34 16.64 -12.00
CA LYS A 352 -22.35 16.62 -10.90
C LYS A 352 -22.59 15.45 -9.95
N GLN A 353 -23.82 15.21 -9.50
CA GLN A 353 -24.16 14.06 -8.64
C GLN A 353 -23.86 12.71 -9.32
N LEU A 354 -24.20 12.58 -10.61
CA LEU A 354 -23.88 11.43 -11.43
C LEU A 354 -22.37 11.22 -11.55
N THR A 355 -21.62 12.30 -11.78
CA THR A 355 -20.16 12.29 -11.85
C THR A 355 -19.57 11.86 -10.51
N GLU A 356 -20.04 12.40 -9.39
CA GLU A 356 -19.61 12.02 -8.04
C GLU A 356 -19.93 10.54 -7.73
N GLY A 357 -21.10 10.06 -8.13
CA GLY A 357 -21.49 8.64 -8.02
C GLY A 357 -20.56 7.71 -8.82
N LEU A 358 -20.29 8.06 -10.07
CA LEU A 358 -19.35 7.36 -10.95
C LEU A 358 -17.91 7.41 -10.44
N MET A 359 -17.47 8.56 -9.91
CA MET A 359 -16.17 8.69 -9.27
C MET A 359 -16.09 7.81 -8.02
N GLY A 360 -17.16 7.74 -7.22
CA GLY A 360 -17.29 6.84 -6.08
C GLY A 360 -17.26 5.35 -6.45
N GLU A 361 -17.68 4.99 -7.67
CA GLU A 361 -17.51 3.64 -8.24
C GLU A 361 -16.06 3.26 -8.47
N LEU A 362 -15.25 4.22 -8.93
CA LEU A 362 -13.85 4.01 -9.24
C LEU A 362 -12.94 4.21 -8.04
N GLN A 363 -13.38 4.91 -7.01
CA GLN A 363 -12.62 5.11 -5.78
C GLN A 363 -12.38 3.82 -5.02
N VAL A 364 -11.14 3.68 -4.55
CA VAL A 364 -10.68 2.56 -3.73
C VAL A 364 -11.12 2.81 -2.30
N SER A 365 -12.29 2.30 -1.90
CA SER A 365 -12.75 2.34 -0.52
C SER A 365 -12.51 0.99 0.19
N PRO A 366 -12.18 0.98 1.50
CA PRO A 366 -11.98 -0.26 2.27
C PRO A 366 -13.20 -1.19 2.29
N GLU A 367 -14.40 -0.61 2.08
CA GLU A 367 -15.68 -1.32 2.10
C GLU A 367 -16.05 -1.97 0.77
N ARG A 368 -15.45 -1.53 -0.36
CA ARG A 368 -15.71 -2.10 -1.68
C ARG A 368 -14.67 -3.15 -2.02
N SER A 369 -15.16 -4.34 -2.36
CA SER A 369 -14.30 -5.45 -2.77
C SER A 369 -13.42 -5.04 -3.95
N LEU A 370 -12.10 -5.09 -3.77
CA LEU A 370 -11.07 -4.99 -4.83
C LEU A 370 -11.20 -6.09 -5.92
N ARG A 371 -12.27 -6.89 -5.90
CA ARG A 371 -12.59 -7.96 -6.86
C ARG A 371 -13.13 -7.44 -8.19
N GLY A 372 -13.34 -6.14 -8.36
CA GLY A 372 -13.64 -5.54 -9.66
C GLY A 372 -12.42 -5.61 -10.57
N GLY A 373 -12.42 -6.51 -11.56
CA GLY A 373 -11.38 -6.54 -12.60
C GLY A 373 -11.37 -5.27 -13.46
N PRO A 374 -10.34 -5.04 -14.29
CA PRO A 374 -10.22 -3.82 -15.10
C PRO A 374 -11.41 -3.59 -16.05
N ARG A 375 -12.12 -4.65 -16.43
CA ARG A 375 -13.38 -4.57 -17.21
C ARG A 375 -14.53 -3.88 -16.47
N ALA A 376 -14.63 -4.06 -15.15
CA ALA A 376 -15.67 -3.42 -14.35
C ALA A 376 -15.39 -1.91 -14.24
N ALA A 377 -14.13 -1.55 -13.97
CA ALA A 377 -13.69 -0.16 -13.96
C ALA A 377 -13.88 0.51 -15.33
N ARG A 378 -13.65 -0.22 -16.44
CA ARG A 378 -13.86 0.31 -17.79
C ARG A 378 -15.27 0.84 -18.01
N ARG A 379 -16.32 0.15 -17.52
CA ARG A 379 -17.72 0.61 -17.72
C ARG A 379 -17.94 2.00 -17.14
N ALA A 380 -17.55 2.21 -15.89
CA ALA A 380 -17.64 3.52 -15.23
C ALA A 380 -16.76 4.58 -15.91
N VAL A 381 -15.56 4.20 -16.35
CA VAL A 381 -14.65 5.10 -17.10
C VAL A 381 -15.25 5.54 -18.43
N THR A 382 -15.85 4.62 -19.21
CA THR A 382 -16.51 4.96 -20.48
C THR A 382 -17.62 5.98 -20.26
N GLN A 383 -18.41 5.85 -19.19
CA GLN A 383 -19.44 6.82 -18.85
C GLN A 383 -18.87 8.19 -18.47
N LEU A 384 -17.78 8.23 -17.68
CA LEU A 384 -17.11 9.50 -17.36
C LEU A 384 -16.47 10.18 -18.57
N ILE A 385 -15.97 9.41 -19.52
CA ILE A 385 -15.44 9.93 -20.79
C ILE A 385 -16.55 10.58 -21.60
N ARG A 386 -17.71 9.93 -21.71
CA ARG A 386 -18.91 10.48 -22.37
C ARG A 386 -19.39 11.79 -21.73
N LEU A 387 -19.27 11.92 -20.42
CA LEU A 387 -19.55 13.16 -19.68
C LEU A 387 -18.48 14.26 -19.83
N GLY A 388 -17.45 14.04 -20.67
CA GLY A 388 -16.36 15.00 -20.90
C GLY A 388 -15.35 15.11 -19.75
N LYS A 389 -15.34 14.14 -18.82
CA LYS A 389 -14.43 14.09 -17.65
C LYS A 389 -13.26 13.12 -17.86
N SER A 390 -12.73 13.03 -19.08
CA SER A 390 -11.71 12.04 -19.46
C SER A 390 -10.43 12.10 -18.61
N ALA A 391 -9.93 13.30 -18.27
CA ALA A 391 -8.74 13.45 -17.43
C ALA A 391 -8.94 12.91 -16.00
N GLN A 392 -10.10 13.18 -15.39
CA GLN A 392 -10.45 12.68 -14.06
C GLN A 392 -10.70 11.17 -14.07
N ALA A 393 -11.34 10.67 -15.13
CA ALA A 393 -11.55 9.25 -15.33
C ALA A 393 -10.23 8.49 -15.47
N CYS A 394 -9.26 9.06 -16.19
CA CYS A 394 -7.92 8.50 -16.35
C CYS A 394 -7.20 8.39 -15.01
N ASP A 395 -7.11 9.49 -14.24
CA ASP A 395 -6.45 9.49 -12.94
C ASP A 395 -7.09 8.48 -11.95
N LEU A 396 -8.42 8.45 -11.86
CA LEU A 396 -9.12 7.51 -11.00
C LEU A 396 -8.95 6.05 -11.44
N PHE A 397 -8.98 5.78 -12.74
CA PHE A 397 -8.72 4.45 -13.28
C PHE A 397 -7.33 3.98 -12.88
N LEU A 398 -6.29 4.78 -13.16
CA LEU A 398 -4.90 4.41 -12.86
C LEU A 398 -4.69 4.21 -11.35
N LYS A 399 -5.24 5.08 -10.49
CA LYS A 399 -5.21 4.92 -9.03
C LYS A 399 -5.89 3.63 -8.55
N ASN A 400 -7.03 3.29 -9.13
CA ASN A 400 -7.72 2.03 -8.85
C ASN A 400 -6.84 0.82 -9.22
N ARG A 401 -6.21 0.87 -10.41
CA ARG A 401 -5.32 -0.19 -10.87
C ARG A 401 -4.07 -0.32 -10.01
N SER A 402 -3.45 0.78 -9.58
CA SER A 402 -2.35 0.77 -8.61
C SER A 402 -2.73 0.08 -7.31
N ALA A 403 -3.92 0.34 -6.77
CA ALA A 403 -4.37 -0.30 -5.54
C ALA A 403 -4.54 -1.82 -5.70
N ILE A 404 -5.07 -2.27 -6.84
CA ILE A 404 -5.22 -3.68 -7.17
C ILE A 404 -3.85 -4.36 -7.34
N ILE A 405 -2.93 -3.73 -8.08
CA ILE A 405 -1.56 -4.25 -8.25
C ILE A 405 -0.87 -4.38 -6.90
N LYS A 406 -0.91 -3.33 -6.06
CA LYS A 406 -0.32 -3.35 -4.71
C LYS A 406 -0.95 -4.41 -3.81
N TYR A 407 -2.27 -4.60 -3.89
CA TYR A 407 -2.96 -5.65 -3.15
C TYR A 407 -2.52 -7.05 -3.61
N ASN A 408 -2.46 -7.27 -4.93
CA ASN A 408 -2.05 -8.54 -5.51
C ASN A 408 -0.59 -8.87 -5.18
N ILE A 409 0.34 -7.91 -5.28
CA ILE A 409 1.74 -8.09 -4.86
C ILE A 409 1.82 -8.44 -3.37
N LYS A 410 1.09 -7.73 -2.50
CA LYS A 410 1.04 -8.05 -1.06
C LYS A 410 0.47 -9.43 -0.75
N SER A 411 -0.41 -9.95 -1.60
CA SER A 411 -0.99 -11.29 -1.44
C SER A 411 0.00 -12.41 -1.74
N VAL A 412 1.07 -12.12 -2.50
CA VAL A 412 2.13 -13.08 -2.79
C VAL A 412 3.00 -13.23 -1.53
N LYS A 413 2.79 -14.34 -0.81
CA LYS A 413 3.59 -14.67 0.36
C LYS A 413 4.95 -15.22 -0.05
N PHE A 414 5.97 -14.84 0.71
CA PHE A 414 7.29 -15.44 0.59
C PHE A 414 7.25 -16.85 1.19
N GLU A 415 7.27 -17.87 0.33
CA GLU A 415 7.24 -19.28 0.71
C GLU A 415 8.46 -20.01 0.15
N GLY A 416 9.51 -20.15 0.97
CA GLY A 416 10.68 -20.97 0.63
C GLY A 416 11.67 -20.26 -0.29
N ALA A 417 11.86 -20.79 -1.51
CA ALA A 417 12.95 -20.39 -2.40
C ALA A 417 12.67 -19.04 -3.10
N THR A 418 13.70 -18.19 -3.20
CA THR A 418 13.63 -16.88 -3.86
C THR A 418 13.14 -16.97 -5.31
N THR A 419 13.58 -17.99 -6.06
CA THR A 419 13.16 -18.20 -7.46
C THR A 419 11.66 -18.44 -7.60
N LEU A 420 11.06 -19.21 -6.69
CA LEU A 420 9.61 -19.46 -6.68
C LEU A 420 8.82 -18.20 -6.35
N TYR A 421 9.30 -17.42 -5.39
CA TYR A 421 8.68 -16.14 -5.03
C TYR A 421 8.69 -15.16 -6.21
N ILE A 422 9.86 -14.99 -6.86
CA ILE A 422 10.00 -14.09 -8.01
C ILE A 422 9.14 -14.54 -9.18
N ARG A 423 9.09 -15.83 -9.49
CA ARG A 423 8.19 -16.35 -10.54
C ARG A 423 6.73 -15.99 -10.25
N ARG A 424 6.25 -16.24 -9.03
CA ARG A 424 4.88 -15.85 -8.61
C ARG A 424 4.66 -14.34 -8.67
N LEU A 425 5.65 -13.53 -8.30
CA LEU A 425 5.57 -12.07 -8.39
C LEU A 425 5.39 -11.62 -9.84
N CYS A 426 6.21 -12.15 -10.76
CA CYS A 426 6.11 -11.86 -12.19
C CYS A 426 4.78 -12.34 -12.80
N ASP A 427 4.31 -13.55 -12.42
CA ASP A 427 3.03 -14.13 -12.84
C ASP A 427 1.81 -13.30 -12.42
N VAL A 428 1.95 -12.50 -11.36
CA VAL A 428 0.88 -11.63 -10.87
C VAL A 428 0.98 -10.23 -11.49
N PHE A 429 2.19 -9.65 -11.50
CA PHE A 429 2.40 -8.27 -11.90
C PHE A 429 2.24 -8.05 -13.42
N PHE A 430 3.00 -8.76 -14.24
CA PHE A 430 3.05 -8.51 -15.70
C PHE A 430 1.70 -8.77 -16.38
N PRO A 431 0.95 -9.84 -16.06
CA PRO A 431 -0.40 -10.01 -16.61
C PRO A 431 -1.38 -8.93 -16.17
N CYS A 432 -1.28 -8.44 -14.93
CA CYS A 432 -2.15 -7.36 -14.45
C CYS A 432 -1.85 -6.03 -15.17
N LEU A 433 -0.56 -5.73 -15.39
CA LEU A 433 -0.12 -4.57 -16.17
C LEU A 433 -0.58 -4.69 -17.63
N SER A 434 -0.41 -5.88 -18.23
CA SER A 434 -0.83 -6.19 -19.59
C SER A 434 -2.35 -6.03 -19.78
N GLU A 435 -3.15 -6.61 -18.88
CA GLU A 435 -4.61 -6.47 -18.92
C GLU A 435 -5.04 -5.01 -18.75
N THR A 436 -4.37 -4.27 -17.85
CA THR A 436 -4.64 -2.85 -17.64
C THR A 436 -4.35 -2.04 -18.90
N GLY A 437 -3.22 -2.28 -19.58
CA GLY A 437 -2.90 -1.63 -20.84
C GLY A 437 -3.94 -1.92 -21.93
N LYS A 438 -4.34 -3.18 -22.10
CA LYS A 438 -5.37 -3.57 -23.09
C LYS A 438 -6.70 -2.87 -22.86
N GLU A 439 -7.14 -2.78 -21.61
CA GLU A 439 -8.41 -2.13 -21.27
C GLU A 439 -8.29 -0.60 -21.32
N PHE A 440 -7.13 -0.04 -20.97
CA PHE A 440 -6.85 1.40 -21.10
C PHE A 440 -6.88 1.84 -22.56
N THR A 441 -6.19 1.10 -23.44
CA THR A 441 -6.18 1.41 -24.87
C THR A 441 -7.59 1.35 -25.45
N LYS A 442 -8.44 0.40 -25.03
CA LYS A 442 -9.85 0.34 -25.46
C LYS A 442 -10.69 1.52 -24.96
N ALA A 443 -10.45 1.98 -23.73
CA ALA A 443 -11.24 3.05 -23.12
C ALA A 443 -10.87 4.44 -23.66
N PHE A 444 -9.59 4.69 -23.98
CA PHE A 444 -9.06 6.03 -24.26
C PHE A 444 -8.54 6.19 -25.71
N GLN A 445 -9.04 5.42 -26.68
CA GLN A 445 -8.54 5.42 -28.09
C GLN A 445 -8.41 6.82 -28.70
N ASP A 446 -9.37 7.71 -28.41
CA ASP A 446 -9.44 9.06 -28.98
C ASP A 446 -8.84 10.15 -28.07
N HIS A 447 -8.24 9.76 -26.94
CA HIS A 447 -7.73 10.67 -25.91
C HIS A 447 -6.22 10.54 -25.71
N TYR A 448 -5.43 11.04 -26.67
CA TYR A 448 -3.96 10.97 -26.65
C TYR A 448 -3.31 11.54 -25.37
N GLY A 449 -3.90 12.59 -24.78
CA GLY A 449 -3.39 13.16 -23.52
C GLY A 449 -3.49 12.21 -22.31
N CYS A 450 -4.35 11.20 -22.37
CA CYS A 450 -4.44 10.16 -21.34
C CYS A 450 -3.40 9.04 -21.57
N MET A 451 -2.99 8.80 -22.82
CA MET A 451 -1.99 7.78 -23.15
C MET A 451 -0.62 8.08 -22.51
N SER A 452 -0.19 9.35 -22.50
CA SER A 452 1.04 9.74 -21.82
C SER A 452 0.97 9.50 -20.31
N ALA A 453 -0.17 9.77 -19.68
CA ALA A 453 -0.39 9.47 -18.26
C ALA A 453 -0.29 7.96 -17.97
N PHE A 454 -0.81 7.11 -18.87
CA PHE A 454 -0.65 5.66 -18.76
C PHE A 454 0.82 5.22 -18.84
N VAL A 455 1.62 5.79 -19.74
CA VAL A 455 3.05 5.47 -19.85
C VAL A 455 3.80 5.82 -18.56
N VAL A 456 3.54 7.01 -18.01
CA VAL A 456 4.14 7.45 -16.73
C VAL A 456 3.73 6.51 -15.59
N TRP A 457 2.44 6.20 -15.48
CA TRP A 457 1.92 5.26 -14.49
C TRP A 457 2.54 3.86 -14.62
N ALA A 458 2.63 3.33 -15.83
CA ALA A 458 3.18 1.99 -16.06
C ALA A 458 4.68 1.92 -15.70
N LYS A 459 5.43 3.00 -15.94
CA LYS A 459 6.82 3.15 -15.48
C LYS A 459 6.91 3.11 -13.96
N GLU A 460 6.09 3.91 -13.26
CA GLU A 460 6.08 3.96 -11.79
C GLU A 460 5.70 2.62 -11.15
N GLU A 461 4.71 1.92 -11.70
CA GLU A 461 4.32 0.60 -11.21
C GLU A 461 5.39 -0.46 -11.47
N LEU A 462 6.09 -0.40 -12.61
CA LEU A 462 7.23 -1.27 -12.90
C LEU A 462 8.38 -1.01 -11.92
N GLU A 463 8.76 0.26 -11.70
CA GLU A 463 9.80 0.62 -10.73
C GLU A 463 9.46 0.12 -9.32
N MET A 464 8.20 0.22 -8.89
CA MET A 464 7.76 -0.32 -7.60
C MET A 464 7.90 -1.85 -7.52
N CYS A 465 7.53 -2.56 -8.60
CA CYS A 465 7.72 -3.99 -8.69
C CYS A 465 9.21 -4.38 -8.68
N VAL A 466 10.05 -3.67 -9.44
CA VAL A 466 11.51 -3.91 -9.50
C VAL A 466 12.17 -3.59 -8.16
N ASN A 467 11.75 -2.56 -7.45
CA ASN A 467 12.25 -2.30 -6.10
C ASN A 467 11.91 -3.43 -5.12
N THR A 468 10.72 -4.01 -5.24
CA THR A 468 10.33 -5.20 -4.46
C THR A 468 11.19 -6.41 -4.86
N PHE A 469 11.39 -6.63 -6.16
CA PHE A 469 12.30 -7.65 -6.68
C PHE A 469 13.70 -7.48 -6.10
N ASN A 470 14.27 -6.27 -6.17
CA ASN A 470 15.63 -5.97 -5.74
C ASN A 470 15.83 -6.29 -4.25
N ARG A 471 14.87 -5.89 -3.42
CA ARG A 471 14.91 -6.19 -1.98
C ARG A 471 14.94 -7.68 -1.68
N HIS A 472 14.21 -8.50 -2.44
CA HIS A 472 14.14 -9.94 -2.19
C HIS A 472 15.30 -10.73 -2.85
N VAL A 473 15.77 -10.29 -4.01
CA VAL A 473 16.85 -10.97 -4.75
C VAL A 473 18.23 -10.57 -4.23
N PHE A 474 18.46 -9.27 -4.07
CA PHE A 474 19.76 -8.70 -3.67
C PHE A 474 19.86 -8.40 -2.17
N GLY A 475 18.73 -8.20 -1.47
CA GLY A 475 18.76 -8.00 -0.01
C GLY A 475 19.09 -9.26 0.79
N GLY A 476 18.95 -10.44 0.18
CA GLY A 476 19.39 -11.73 0.75
C GLY A 476 20.77 -12.15 0.23
N LYS A 477 21.45 -13.05 0.95
CA LYS A 477 22.70 -13.71 0.50
C LYS A 477 22.44 -14.77 -0.59
N SER A 478 21.71 -14.40 -1.63
CA SER A 478 21.39 -15.28 -2.76
C SER A 478 22.66 -15.58 -3.56
N THR A 479 22.81 -16.81 -4.04
CA THR A 479 23.92 -17.17 -4.94
C THR A 479 23.72 -16.56 -6.33
N LEU A 480 24.81 -16.29 -7.07
CA LEU A 480 24.75 -15.74 -8.43
C LEU A 480 23.83 -16.54 -9.36
N THR A 481 23.78 -17.87 -9.23
CA THR A 481 22.89 -18.75 -10.01
C THR A 481 21.40 -18.51 -9.75
N VAL A 482 21.04 -18.19 -8.51
CA VAL A 482 19.65 -17.86 -8.14
C VAL A 482 19.29 -16.48 -8.68
N ILE A 483 20.22 -15.53 -8.59
CA ILE A 483 20.05 -14.18 -9.11
C ILE A 483 19.89 -14.23 -10.65
N SER A 484 20.75 -14.96 -11.36
CA SER A 484 20.68 -15.10 -12.81
C SER A 484 19.36 -15.72 -13.28
N GLU A 485 18.85 -16.75 -12.60
CA GLU A 485 17.53 -17.35 -12.89
C GLU A 485 16.38 -16.36 -12.64
N CYS A 486 16.40 -15.64 -11.51
CA CYS A 486 15.38 -14.64 -11.18
C CYS A 486 15.32 -13.51 -12.22
N VAL A 487 16.48 -12.97 -12.60
CA VAL A 487 16.58 -11.90 -13.60
C VAL A 487 16.14 -12.39 -14.97
N GLN A 488 16.56 -13.59 -15.37
CA GLN A 488 16.12 -14.19 -16.63
C GLN A 488 14.60 -14.37 -16.68
N THR A 489 14.01 -14.85 -15.57
CA THR A 489 12.55 -15.02 -15.44
C THR A 489 11.86 -13.66 -15.62
N ALA A 490 12.31 -12.63 -14.91
CA ALA A 490 11.72 -11.29 -15.01
C ALA A 490 11.82 -10.70 -16.43
N ARG A 491 12.98 -10.85 -17.11
CA ARG A 491 13.17 -10.43 -18.51
C ARG A 491 12.19 -11.13 -19.45
N GLN A 492 12.04 -12.44 -19.33
CA GLN A 492 11.11 -13.21 -20.16
C GLN A 492 9.66 -12.73 -20.00
N HIS A 493 9.20 -12.50 -18.78
CA HIS A 493 7.84 -12.00 -18.56
C HIS A 493 7.64 -10.57 -19.08
N CYS A 494 8.66 -9.70 -18.94
CA CYS A 494 8.64 -8.36 -19.49
C CYS A 494 8.46 -8.40 -21.02
N ASP A 495 9.31 -9.18 -21.71
CA ASP A 495 9.30 -9.28 -23.16
C ASP A 495 8.04 -9.98 -23.69
N GLU A 496 7.58 -11.07 -23.07
CA GLU A 496 6.40 -11.82 -23.55
C GLU A 496 5.09 -11.06 -23.35
N GLN A 497 4.90 -10.41 -22.20
CA GLN A 497 3.60 -9.84 -21.82
C GLN A 497 3.43 -8.40 -22.30
N LEU A 498 4.49 -7.58 -22.28
CA LEU A 498 4.39 -6.15 -22.57
C LEU A 498 4.61 -5.85 -24.06
N CYS A 499 5.51 -6.57 -24.73
CA CYS A 499 5.63 -6.48 -26.20
C CYS A 499 4.33 -6.89 -26.91
N SER A 500 3.52 -7.77 -26.31
CA SER A 500 2.21 -8.16 -26.86
C SER A 500 1.22 -7.00 -27.01
N ILE A 501 1.44 -5.90 -26.30
CA ILE A 501 0.61 -4.67 -26.34
C ILE A 501 1.30 -3.57 -27.16
N GLY A 502 2.54 -3.80 -27.63
CA GLY A 502 3.37 -2.76 -28.23
C GLY A 502 3.91 -1.76 -27.20
N PHE A 503 4.00 -2.16 -25.93
CA PHE A 503 4.54 -1.35 -24.85
C PHE A 503 5.90 -1.91 -24.42
N ASP A 504 6.98 -1.24 -24.83
CA ASP A 504 8.33 -1.63 -24.45
C ASP A 504 8.83 -0.78 -23.27
N VAL A 505 8.99 -1.42 -22.13
CA VAL A 505 9.60 -0.87 -20.91
C VAL A 505 10.74 -1.74 -20.40
N SER A 506 11.28 -2.63 -21.24
CA SER A 506 12.41 -3.47 -20.87
C SER A 506 13.63 -2.62 -20.50
N PHE A 507 13.80 -1.45 -21.13
CA PHE A 507 14.87 -0.50 -20.76
C PHE A 507 14.73 0.04 -19.33
N VAL A 508 13.52 0.24 -18.81
CA VAL A 508 13.29 0.71 -17.43
C VAL A 508 13.67 -0.37 -16.44
N PHE A 509 13.33 -1.62 -16.76
CA PHE A 509 13.73 -2.78 -15.96
C PHE A 509 15.26 -2.89 -15.90
N GLU A 510 15.93 -2.80 -17.05
CA GLU A 510 17.40 -2.84 -17.13
C GLU A 510 18.05 -1.68 -16.37
N ASP A 511 17.62 -0.43 -16.61
CA ASP A 511 18.18 0.76 -15.93
C ASP A 511 18.08 0.67 -14.41
N THR A 512 16.97 0.14 -13.90
CA THR A 512 16.74 0.01 -12.45
C THR A 512 17.54 -1.14 -11.82
N ILE A 513 17.85 -2.21 -12.58
CA ILE A 513 18.51 -3.41 -12.05
C ILE A 513 20.03 -3.42 -12.26
N THR A 514 20.53 -2.74 -13.30
CA THR A 514 21.95 -2.71 -13.67
C THR A 514 22.87 -2.35 -12.50
N PRO A 515 22.61 -1.31 -11.67
CA PRO A 515 23.50 -0.96 -10.56
C PRO A 515 23.67 -2.09 -9.52
N GLU A 516 22.59 -2.81 -9.24
CA GLU A 516 22.61 -3.96 -8.32
C GLU A 516 23.34 -5.16 -8.94
N LEU A 517 23.17 -5.39 -10.25
CA LEU A 517 23.91 -6.42 -10.97
C LEU A 517 25.41 -6.14 -11.01
N GLU A 518 25.82 -4.89 -11.27
CA GLU A 518 27.23 -4.51 -11.25
C GLU A 518 27.86 -4.80 -9.90
N ARG A 519 27.17 -4.43 -8.80
CA ARG A 519 27.64 -4.71 -7.43
C ARG A 519 27.81 -6.21 -7.20
N VAL A 520 26.79 -7.02 -7.51
CA VAL A 520 26.84 -8.47 -7.29
C VAL A 520 27.91 -9.16 -8.13
N VAL A 521 28.11 -8.74 -9.38
CA VAL A 521 29.14 -9.30 -10.25
C VAL A 521 30.54 -8.99 -9.67
N GLN A 522 30.75 -7.79 -9.16
CA GLN A 522 32.01 -7.42 -8.49
C GLN A 522 32.23 -8.18 -7.18
N GLU A 523 31.22 -8.29 -6.32
CA GLU A 523 31.29 -9.07 -5.08
C GLU A 523 31.58 -10.55 -5.36
N ASN A 524 30.93 -11.14 -6.37
CA ASN A 524 31.15 -12.52 -6.78
C ASN A 524 32.57 -12.73 -7.32
N ARG A 525 33.07 -11.80 -8.14
CA ARG A 525 34.46 -11.80 -8.63
C ARG A 525 35.44 -11.85 -7.45
N ASP A 526 35.27 -10.94 -6.50
CA ASP A 526 36.20 -10.78 -5.39
C ASP A 526 36.16 -12.01 -4.45
N GLN A 527 34.95 -12.53 -4.17
CA GLN A 527 34.76 -13.77 -3.43
C GLN A 527 35.43 -14.97 -4.12
N MET A 528 35.36 -15.04 -5.45
CA MET A 528 36.01 -16.11 -6.20
C MET A 528 37.52 -16.00 -6.19
N ILE A 529 38.06 -14.79 -6.33
CA ILE A 529 39.50 -14.55 -6.24
C ILE A 529 40.02 -14.90 -4.83
N GLU A 530 39.31 -14.52 -3.78
CA GLU A 530 39.67 -14.90 -2.40
C GLU A 530 39.61 -16.42 -2.21
N GLY A 531 38.56 -17.08 -2.72
CA GLY A 531 38.44 -18.54 -2.69
C GLY A 531 39.56 -19.25 -3.44
N ILE A 532 40.07 -18.68 -4.54
CA ILE A 532 41.24 -19.20 -5.25
C ILE A 532 42.49 -19.09 -4.39
N LYS A 533 42.74 -17.92 -3.77
CA LYS A 533 43.89 -17.71 -2.88
C LYS A 533 43.86 -18.68 -1.69
N TYR A 534 42.70 -18.84 -1.06
CA TYR A 534 42.53 -19.76 0.07
C TYR A 534 42.82 -21.20 -0.33
N ARG A 535 42.22 -21.70 -1.41
CA ARG A 535 42.48 -23.08 -1.90
C ARG A 535 43.90 -23.25 -2.41
N GLY A 536 44.52 -22.19 -2.92
CA GLY A 536 45.91 -22.19 -3.39
C GLY A 536 46.91 -22.41 -2.27
N ASN A 537 46.69 -21.79 -1.10
CA ASN A 537 47.55 -21.97 0.07
C ASN A 537 47.59 -23.42 0.59
N ASP A 538 46.48 -24.15 0.43
CA ASP A 538 46.35 -25.56 0.86
C ASP A 538 46.69 -26.57 -0.25
N ASP A 539 47.09 -26.11 -1.44
CA ASP A 539 47.30 -26.98 -2.60
C ASP A 539 48.62 -27.75 -2.49
N LYS A 540 48.50 -29.07 -2.31
CA LYS A 540 49.65 -29.99 -2.19
C LYS A 540 50.12 -30.57 -3.53
N TRP A 541 49.50 -30.18 -4.64
CA TRP A 541 49.85 -30.67 -5.99
C TRP A 541 49.84 -32.19 -6.14
N ARG A 542 48.85 -32.86 -5.53
CA ARG A 542 48.65 -34.32 -5.63
C ARG A 542 47.47 -34.66 -6.53
N LYS A 543 47.55 -35.82 -7.19
CA LYS A 543 46.43 -36.40 -7.96
C LYS A 543 45.24 -36.63 -7.02
N MET A 544 44.03 -36.41 -7.54
CA MET A 544 42.81 -36.74 -6.80
C MET A 544 42.65 -38.24 -6.65
N ASN A 545 42.33 -38.68 -5.43
CA ASN A 545 42.01 -40.07 -5.11
C ASN A 545 40.60 -40.14 -4.53
N HIS A 546 39.69 -40.81 -5.24
CA HIS A 546 38.30 -40.98 -4.83
C HIS A 546 38.06 -42.22 -3.96
N LEU A 547 39.11 -43.00 -3.65
CA LEU A 547 39.13 -44.24 -2.86
C LEU A 547 38.36 -45.41 -3.49
N LYS A 548 37.23 -45.16 -4.15
CA LYS A 548 36.34 -46.15 -4.78
C LYS A 548 35.95 -45.70 -6.18
N GLU A 549 35.82 -46.66 -7.10
CA GLU A 549 35.40 -46.42 -8.48
C GLU A 549 34.04 -45.73 -8.56
N LYS A 550 33.06 -46.17 -7.75
CA LYS A 550 31.73 -45.54 -7.69
C LYS A 550 31.76 -44.06 -7.32
N GLU A 551 32.66 -43.66 -6.42
CA GLU A 551 32.82 -42.25 -6.02
C GLU A 551 33.47 -41.44 -7.14
N CYS A 552 34.42 -42.05 -7.87
CA CYS A 552 35.03 -41.47 -9.06
C CYS A 552 33.99 -41.26 -10.17
N SER A 553 33.18 -42.28 -10.49
CA SER A 553 32.10 -42.16 -11.48
C SER A 553 31.11 -41.06 -11.12
N ARG A 554 30.69 -40.98 -9.85
CA ARG A 554 29.78 -39.92 -9.38
C ARG A 554 30.37 -38.52 -9.54
N PHE A 555 31.66 -38.36 -9.23
CA PHE A 555 32.36 -37.09 -9.44
C PHE A 555 32.48 -36.73 -10.93
N LEU A 556 32.74 -37.71 -11.80
CA LEU A 556 32.77 -37.49 -13.25
C LEU A 556 31.38 -37.08 -13.78
N GLU A 557 30.30 -37.70 -13.29
CA GLU A 557 28.93 -37.29 -13.63
C GLU A 557 28.62 -35.87 -13.18
N GLU A 558 29.07 -35.48 -11.98
CA GLU A 558 28.94 -34.12 -11.46
C GLU A 558 29.68 -33.11 -12.34
N MET A 559 30.92 -33.39 -12.76
CA MET A 559 31.69 -32.52 -13.66
C MET A 559 31.07 -32.44 -15.06
N MET A 560 30.56 -33.56 -15.56
CA MET A 560 29.84 -33.63 -16.83
C MET A 560 28.55 -32.81 -16.82
N SER A 561 27.85 -32.72 -15.67
CA SER A 561 26.64 -31.90 -15.55
C SER A 561 26.88 -30.40 -15.79
N VAL A 562 28.13 -29.94 -15.60
CA VAL A 562 28.57 -28.57 -15.86
C VAL A 562 29.28 -28.45 -17.23
N GLY A 563 29.34 -29.54 -18.00
CA GLY A 563 29.93 -29.60 -19.34
C GLY A 563 31.44 -29.87 -19.38
N LEU A 564 32.02 -30.37 -18.28
CA LEU A 564 33.45 -30.70 -18.18
C LEU A 564 33.68 -32.21 -18.26
N ASP A 565 34.28 -32.66 -19.36
CA ASP A 565 34.68 -34.07 -19.53
C ASP A 565 36.08 -34.34 -18.96
N LEU A 566 36.10 -34.99 -17.79
CA LEU A 566 37.33 -35.40 -17.11
C LEU A 566 37.73 -36.85 -17.39
N LYS A 567 36.97 -37.62 -18.19
CA LYS A 567 37.32 -39.01 -18.52
C LYS A 567 38.74 -39.17 -19.10
N PRO A 568 39.23 -38.27 -19.98
CA PRO A 568 40.60 -38.36 -20.51
C PRO A 568 41.71 -38.22 -19.46
N TYR A 569 41.38 -37.75 -18.25
CA TYR A 569 42.32 -37.52 -17.17
C TYR A 569 42.29 -38.63 -16.11
N VAL A 570 41.48 -39.67 -16.29
CA VAL A 570 41.42 -40.85 -15.40
C VAL A 570 42.57 -41.78 -15.74
N GLU A 571 43.49 -42.02 -14.79
CA GLU A 571 44.66 -42.89 -14.99
C GLU A 571 44.44 -44.31 -14.41
N SER A 572 43.48 -44.47 -13.50
CA SER A 572 42.97 -45.74 -12.97
C SER A 572 41.56 -45.52 -12.42
N ASP A 573 40.78 -46.58 -12.17
CA ASP A 573 39.35 -46.49 -11.78
C ASP A 573 39.05 -45.54 -10.60
N CYS A 574 40.06 -45.17 -9.80
CA CYS A 574 39.90 -44.28 -8.63
C CYS A 574 40.75 -42.98 -8.67
N PHE A 575 41.65 -42.80 -9.64
CA PHE A 575 42.57 -41.65 -9.68
C PHE A 575 42.34 -40.75 -10.89
N VAL A 576 42.19 -39.45 -10.62
CA VAL A 576 42.11 -38.40 -11.64
C VAL A 576 43.40 -37.58 -11.61
N ALA A 577 44.02 -37.41 -12.78
CA ALA A 577 45.31 -36.77 -12.98
C ALA A 577 45.27 -35.23 -13.00
N LEU A 578 44.46 -34.67 -12.11
CA LEU A 578 44.33 -33.24 -11.80
C LEU A 578 44.27 -33.07 -10.27
N THR A 579 44.52 -31.88 -9.76
CA THR A 579 44.30 -31.56 -8.33
C THR A 579 42.83 -31.31 -8.04
N MET A 580 42.40 -31.55 -6.79
CA MET A 580 41.04 -31.21 -6.35
C MET A 580 40.78 -29.71 -6.51
N ASN A 581 41.78 -28.87 -6.20
CA ASN A 581 41.70 -27.42 -6.40
C ASN A 581 41.42 -27.06 -7.87
N THR A 582 42.17 -27.65 -8.82
CA THR A 582 41.99 -27.38 -10.25
C THR A 582 40.60 -27.80 -10.75
N ALA A 583 40.11 -28.97 -10.31
CA ALA A 583 38.79 -29.45 -10.73
C ALA A 583 37.65 -28.62 -10.13
N GLN A 584 37.75 -28.23 -8.84
CA GLN A 584 36.78 -27.34 -8.21
C GLN A 584 36.80 -25.94 -8.83
N PHE A 585 37.98 -25.38 -9.12
CA PHE A 585 38.10 -24.12 -9.85
C PHE A 585 37.38 -24.21 -11.21
N ALA A 586 37.63 -25.28 -11.98
CA ALA A 586 37.01 -25.46 -13.29
C ALA A 586 35.47 -25.52 -13.19
N LYS A 587 34.94 -26.27 -12.22
CA LYS A 587 33.50 -26.35 -11.96
C LYS A 587 32.90 -24.98 -11.62
N ILE A 588 33.48 -24.27 -10.65
CA ILE A 588 32.97 -22.96 -10.21
C ILE A 588 33.08 -21.94 -11.34
N CYS A 589 34.17 -21.93 -12.09
CA CYS A 589 34.37 -21.05 -13.23
C CYS A 589 33.33 -21.28 -14.32
N MET A 590 33.03 -22.53 -14.68
CA MET A 590 31.99 -22.84 -15.68
C MET A 590 30.60 -22.42 -15.24
N THR A 591 30.25 -22.63 -13.96
CA THR A 591 28.97 -22.17 -13.41
C THR A 591 28.88 -20.65 -13.43
N MET A 592 29.93 -19.95 -12.95
CA MET A 592 30.00 -18.49 -12.97
C MET A 592 29.86 -17.95 -14.39
N THR A 593 30.61 -18.49 -15.37
CA THR A 593 30.51 -18.04 -16.76
C THR A 593 29.09 -18.21 -17.29
N LYS A 594 28.44 -19.35 -17.03
CA LYS A 594 27.05 -19.58 -17.45
C LYS A 594 26.08 -18.55 -16.85
N ASP A 595 26.25 -18.26 -15.56
CA ASP A 595 25.39 -17.31 -14.85
C ASP A 595 25.61 -15.87 -15.35
N LEU A 596 26.87 -15.45 -15.50
CA LEU A 596 27.23 -14.13 -16.04
C LEU A 596 26.73 -13.95 -17.48
N LEU A 597 26.86 -14.98 -18.33
CA LEU A 597 26.33 -14.93 -19.70
C LEU A 597 24.81 -14.91 -19.76
N THR A 598 24.13 -15.38 -18.71
CA THR A 598 22.66 -15.26 -18.58
C THR A 598 22.26 -13.82 -18.22
N LEU A 599 23.11 -13.13 -17.45
CA LEU A 599 22.93 -11.72 -17.08
C LEU A 599 23.41 -10.74 -18.17
N HIS A 600 24.10 -11.21 -19.20
CA HIS A 600 24.77 -10.38 -20.21
C HIS A 600 23.83 -9.37 -20.90
N THR A 601 24.20 -8.09 -20.79
CA THR A 601 23.67 -6.95 -21.55
C THR A 601 24.83 -6.21 -22.22
N LEU A 602 24.52 -5.29 -23.14
CA LEU A 602 25.57 -4.45 -23.77
C LEU A 602 26.34 -3.63 -22.74
N GLU A 603 25.68 -3.17 -21.68
CA GLU A 603 26.26 -2.37 -20.59
C GLU A 603 27.14 -3.23 -19.66
N LEU A 604 26.70 -4.44 -19.30
CA LEU A 604 27.45 -5.33 -18.41
C LEU A 604 28.56 -6.12 -19.12
N SER A 605 28.58 -6.15 -20.44
CA SER A 605 29.57 -6.87 -21.26
C SER A 605 31.04 -6.62 -20.85
N PRO A 606 31.52 -5.37 -20.69
CA PRO A 606 32.89 -5.10 -20.23
C PRO A 606 33.14 -5.66 -18.82
N LEU A 607 32.21 -5.47 -17.89
CA LEU A 607 32.36 -5.94 -16.52
C LEU A 607 32.40 -7.47 -16.42
N ILE A 608 31.54 -8.16 -17.16
CA ILE A 608 31.53 -9.64 -17.23
C ILE A 608 32.85 -10.16 -17.79
N THR A 609 33.31 -9.52 -18.87
CA THR A 609 34.55 -9.87 -19.55
C THR A 609 35.77 -9.67 -18.64
N ASP A 610 35.85 -8.54 -17.95
CA ASP A 610 36.91 -8.25 -16.98
C ASP A 610 36.84 -9.21 -15.78
N THR A 611 35.63 -9.52 -15.29
CA THR A 611 35.41 -10.46 -14.17
C THR A 611 35.96 -11.85 -14.47
N ILE A 612 35.59 -12.44 -15.61
CA ILE A 612 36.08 -13.75 -16.01
C ILE A 612 37.61 -13.69 -16.20
N THR A 613 38.11 -12.61 -16.82
CA THR A 613 39.54 -12.43 -17.05
C THR A 613 40.35 -12.35 -15.75
N GLU A 614 39.90 -11.60 -14.75
CA GLU A 614 40.56 -11.48 -13.45
C GLU A 614 40.53 -12.79 -12.66
N VAL A 615 39.43 -13.55 -12.72
CA VAL A 615 39.35 -14.89 -12.10
C VAL A 615 40.38 -15.85 -12.72
N PHE A 616 40.54 -15.86 -14.04
CA PHE A 616 41.59 -16.67 -14.68
C PHE A 616 43.00 -16.14 -14.38
N LYS A 617 43.20 -14.83 -14.29
CA LYS A 617 44.50 -14.24 -13.88
C LYS A 617 44.87 -14.63 -12.45
N ALA A 618 43.91 -14.66 -11.52
CA ALA A 618 44.15 -15.12 -10.15
C ALA A 618 44.58 -16.58 -10.11
N GLN A 619 43.93 -17.46 -10.88
CA GLN A 619 44.35 -18.86 -10.99
C GLN A 619 45.73 -19.01 -11.65
N LEU A 620 46.03 -18.17 -12.65
CA LEU A 620 47.37 -18.11 -13.26
C LEU A 620 48.45 -17.70 -12.26
N LEU A 621 48.19 -16.72 -11.41
CA LEU A 621 49.12 -16.31 -10.36
C LEU A 621 49.40 -17.45 -9.39
N HIS A 622 48.39 -18.23 -8.99
CA HIS A 622 48.60 -19.45 -8.19
C HIS A 622 49.56 -20.44 -8.86
N PHE A 623 49.42 -20.67 -10.17
CA PHE A 623 50.37 -21.51 -10.91
C PHE A 623 51.77 -20.89 -10.96
N GLU A 624 51.89 -19.57 -11.21
CA GLU A 624 53.19 -18.87 -11.26
C GLU A 624 53.90 -18.92 -9.91
N ASP A 625 53.19 -18.70 -8.81
CA ASP A 625 53.76 -18.70 -7.46
C ASP A 625 54.16 -20.10 -7.01
N SER A 626 53.36 -21.11 -7.38
CA SER A 626 53.70 -22.52 -7.12
C SER A 626 54.94 -22.98 -7.89
N LEU A 627 55.17 -22.50 -9.13
CA LEU A 627 56.37 -22.80 -9.92
C LEU A 627 57.63 -22.04 -9.45
N LYS A 628 57.46 -20.97 -8.67
CA LYS A 628 58.57 -20.24 -8.03
C LYS A 628 58.92 -20.83 -6.67
N ASN A 629 57.97 -21.51 -6.02
CA ASN A 629 58.20 -22.09 -4.70
C ASN A 629 59.19 -23.28 -4.79
N PRO A 630 60.32 -23.25 -4.06
CA PRO A 630 61.30 -24.34 -4.08
C PRO A 630 60.75 -25.68 -3.59
N ASP A 631 59.70 -25.70 -2.76
CA ASP A 631 59.12 -26.92 -2.20
C ASP A 631 58.44 -27.80 -3.26
N PHE A 632 58.02 -27.23 -4.40
CA PHE A 632 57.26 -27.93 -5.44
C PHE A 632 58.08 -28.30 -6.69
N LYS A 633 59.42 -28.25 -6.62
CA LYS A 633 60.30 -28.57 -7.76
C LYS A 633 60.01 -29.94 -8.38
N THR A 634 59.65 -30.93 -7.56
CA THR A 634 59.35 -32.28 -8.05
C THR A 634 57.99 -32.37 -8.77
N GLU A 635 57.08 -31.47 -8.44
CA GLU A 635 55.70 -31.40 -8.91
C GLU A 635 55.53 -30.47 -10.12
N HIS A 636 56.56 -29.74 -10.55
CA HIS A 636 56.50 -28.80 -11.69
C HIS A 636 55.81 -29.39 -12.94
N LYS A 637 56.13 -30.64 -13.30
CA LYS A 637 55.49 -31.32 -14.45
C LYS A 637 53.98 -31.50 -14.23
N PHE A 638 53.56 -31.79 -13.01
CA PHE A 638 52.15 -31.95 -12.65
C PHE A 638 51.43 -30.60 -12.54
N ILE A 639 52.09 -29.56 -12.04
CA ILE A 639 51.59 -28.17 -12.08
C ILE A 639 51.31 -27.76 -13.52
N LEU A 640 52.25 -27.98 -14.44
CA LEU A 640 52.07 -27.67 -15.87
C LEU A 640 50.92 -28.48 -16.50
N LYS A 641 50.72 -29.75 -16.12
CA LYS A 641 49.57 -30.56 -16.57
C LYS A 641 48.23 -29.93 -16.15
N ASN A 642 48.13 -29.45 -14.92
CA ASN A 642 46.93 -28.76 -14.41
C ASN A 642 46.74 -27.38 -15.08
N ALA A 643 47.81 -26.61 -15.25
CA ALA A 643 47.78 -25.33 -15.95
C ALA A 643 47.35 -25.48 -17.42
N LYS A 644 47.82 -26.54 -18.10
CA LYS A 644 47.40 -26.87 -19.47
C LYS A 644 45.91 -27.17 -19.54
N TYR A 645 45.38 -27.96 -18.60
CA TYR A 645 43.94 -28.23 -18.52
C TYR A 645 43.13 -26.92 -18.39
N VAL A 646 43.53 -26.02 -17.47
CA VAL A 646 42.83 -24.74 -17.26
C VAL A 646 42.91 -23.81 -18.48
N LEU A 647 44.09 -23.64 -19.07
CA LEU A 647 44.30 -22.65 -20.13
C LEU A 647 43.88 -23.12 -21.51
N GLU A 648 43.91 -24.44 -21.78
CA GLU A 648 43.52 -24.97 -23.08
C GLU A 648 42.14 -25.63 -23.05
N THR A 649 41.85 -26.49 -22.07
CA THR A 649 40.62 -27.31 -22.07
C THR A 649 39.45 -26.54 -21.50
N LEU A 650 39.60 -25.99 -20.29
CA LEU A 650 38.57 -25.18 -19.66
C LEU A 650 38.30 -23.90 -20.45
N MET A 651 39.34 -23.20 -20.93
CA MET A 651 39.16 -21.99 -21.75
C MET A 651 38.37 -22.25 -23.05
N LYS A 652 38.59 -23.40 -23.71
CA LYS A 652 37.78 -23.80 -24.88
C LYS A 652 36.32 -24.04 -24.50
N LYS A 653 36.05 -24.64 -23.35
CA LYS A 653 34.68 -24.84 -22.84
C LYS A 653 34.00 -23.51 -22.49
N VAL A 654 34.74 -22.56 -21.94
CA VAL A 654 34.25 -21.18 -21.74
C VAL A 654 33.95 -20.53 -23.10
N GLU A 655 34.83 -20.65 -24.09
CA GLU A 655 34.60 -20.15 -25.45
C GLU A 655 33.34 -20.76 -26.11
N GLU A 656 33.11 -22.07 -25.93
CA GLU A 656 31.88 -22.74 -26.39
C GLU A 656 30.61 -22.14 -25.77
N GLN A 657 30.64 -21.74 -24.48
CA GLN A 657 29.49 -21.09 -23.84
C GLN A 657 29.20 -19.70 -24.44
N PHE A 658 30.24 -18.90 -24.72
CA PHE A 658 30.09 -17.61 -25.41
C PHE A 658 29.47 -17.80 -26.81
N LYS A 659 29.95 -18.79 -27.57
CA LYS A 659 29.42 -19.12 -28.90
C LYS A 659 27.96 -19.57 -28.85
N THR A 660 27.58 -20.35 -27.83
CA THR A 660 26.19 -20.82 -27.65
C THR A 660 25.21 -19.66 -27.44
N ARG A 661 25.68 -18.54 -26.88
CA ARG A 661 24.90 -17.31 -26.69
C ARG A 661 25.08 -16.29 -27.83
N SER A 662 25.77 -16.65 -28.92
CA SER A 662 26.10 -15.77 -30.04
C SER A 662 26.91 -14.52 -29.64
N ILE A 663 27.71 -14.61 -28.56
CA ILE A 663 28.57 -13.52 -28.08
C ILE A 663 30.00 -13.75 -28.57
N SER A 664 30.64 -12.69 -29.06
CA SER A 664 32.06 -12.75 -29.47
C SER A 664 32.94 -13.08 -28.27
N PHE A 665 33.86 -14.03 -28.44
CA PHE A 665 34.82 -14.36 -27.39
C PHE A 665 35.79 -13.19 -27.13
N PRO A 666 35.95 -12.71 -25.89
CA PRO A 666 36.79 -11.57 -25.58
C PRO A 666 38.29 -11.78 -25.89
N LYS A 667 38.92 -10.78 -26.53
CA LYS A 667 40.37 -10.79 -26.83
C LYS A 667 41.24 -10.91 -25.58
N GLN A 668 40.78 -10.36 -24.45
CA GLN A 668 41.48 -10.44 -23.18
C GLN A 668 41.63 -11.89 -22.69
N LEU A 669 40.57 -12.71 -22.84
CA LEU A 669 40.60 -14.13 -22.49
C LEU A 669 41.49 -14.94 -23.44
N VAL A 670 41.51 -14.60 -24.73
CA VAL A 670 42.47 -15.17 -25.69
C VAL A 670 43.91 -14.90 -25.25
N SER A 671 44.22 -13.67 -24.81
CA SER A 671 45.55 -13.30 -24.30
C SER A 671 45.95 -14.11 -23.07
N VAL A 672 45.01 -14.37 -22.15
CA VAL A 672 45.23 -15.22 -20.98
C VAL A 672 45.62 -16.65 -21.38
N SER A 673 44.95 -17.24 -22.39
CA SER A 673 45.30 -18.59 -22.88
C SER A 673 46.73 -18.68 -23.44
N GLY A 674 47.21 -17.60 -24.08
CA GLY A 674 48.55 -17.52 -24.65
C GLY A 674 49.69 -17.52 -23.62
N LYS A 675 49.39 -17.30 -22.33
CA LYS A 675 50.39 -17.27 -21.25
C LYS A 675 50.91 -18.64 -20.84
N TYR A 676 50.35 -19.75 -21.35
CA TYR A 676 50.87 -21.10 -21.04
C TYR A 676 52.36 -21.25 -21.40
N LYS A 677 52.81 -20.71 -22.54
CA LYS A 677 54.23 -20.73 -22.93
C LYS A 677 55.15 -20.03 -21.92
N LYS A 678 54.64 -19.00 -21.23
CA LYS A 678 55.36 -18.30 -20.16
C LYS A 678 55.53 -19.21 -18.93
N LEU A 679 54.50 -19.96 -18.55
CA LEU A 679 54.60 -20.95 -17.47
C LEU A 679 55.61 -22.06 -17.79
N GLU A 680 55.65 -22.55 -19.03
CA GLU A 680 56.65 -23.52 -19.46
C GLU A 680 58.08 -22.98 -19.36
N SER A 681 58.29 -21.70 -19.67
CA SER A 681 59.60 -21.05 -19.51
C SER A 681 60.01 -20.92 -18.04
N LEU A 682 59.08 -20.58 -17.15
CA LEU A 682 59.32 -20.47 -15.70
C LEU A 682 59.71 -21.83 -15.09
N SER A 683 59.03 -22.90 -15.47
CA SER A 683 59.39 -24.26 -15.02
C SER A 683 60.80 -24.67 -15.44
N LYS A 684 61.30 -24.18 -16.59
CA LYS A 684 62.65 -24.47 -17.09
C LYS A 684 63.72 -23.61 -16.41
N SER A 685 63.43 -22.35 -16.08
CA SER A 685 64.34 -21.47 -15.36
C SER A 685 64.48 -21.83 -13.88
N SER A 686 63.43 -22.33 -13.23
CA SER A 686 63.45 -22.73 -11.81
C SER A 686 64.03 -24.14 -11.58
N GLY A 687 64.23 -24.90 -12.66
CA GLY A 687 64.81 -26.26 -12.65
C GLY A 687 66.30 -26.31 -13.02
N SER A 688 66.88 -25.17 -13.41
CA SER A 688 68.32 -24.93 -13.41
C SER A 688 68.74 -24.43 -12.03
#